data_AF-A0A7C9D2A8-F1
#
_entry.id   AF-A0A7C9D2A8-F1
#
_cell.length_a   1.000
_cell.length_b   1.000
_cell.length_c   1.000
_cell.angle_alpha   90.00
_cell.angle_beta   90.00
_cell.angle_gamma   90.00
#
_symmetry.space_group_name_H-M   'P 1'
#
loop_
_entity.id
_entity.type
_entity.pdbx_description
1 polymer ?
#
loop_
_entity_poly.entity_id
_entity_poly.type
_entity_poly.pdbx_seq_one_letter_code
_entity_poly.pdbx_strand_id
1 'polypeptide(L)'
;VCKISGSSNDVKVYNFKDKSQKWQKFVTKAKASGETPEECCQKGDEIGAAVLKIYNDILRSCNALDYHDLISCSVKLLTDYPEVFEECQALWKAIIVDEFQDTSTMQYGLLRLLGSHGQITVIGDDDQAIFSFNGADLSGFDSFRKDFPTYKEVLLKKNYRSTRCIVEAAASLIQHNRKQCQPKQVLTDNCSGTKITLKECLNEDSQCAFVADKIFETVSSTTTKFSFGNIAVLYRRQITGKMIQAAFRERKIPFNVHGVAFYRKKKYLLEKQAVVDCDGRKLLNEDSDLRSVLQYLLDDVTDFLSSQFAPRHSGFDDMMENKGCLGVLKAFVDYICEREKENFRCRRHDNEDSATLTTIHQSKGLEWDIVFIVKANESEIPLLHEHSGGIKEGRDSIEEERRLLYVAMTRARVKLFVLYVIMDSNWQVLRPSRFLQEIPAYLVELQGDINLVEKKELLPRSLSEASELAEATLTNDSLGKKTDEISENLRDMEGWDGNIFLRRFKVDDRGIIARIFHQWAKKKAFQDPKRLLDKVRFVIDERLTCRKSNKVKDVLVALRSSLKCDEAFQFAEKVIRWEQIPLDNRTYLLRERQEHFQKIRVENAMSASTPTAKQINYLRKLGCTVVPESKLHASHLIEQYRSL
;
A
#
# COMPACT_ATOMS: atom_id res chain seq x y z
N VAL A 1 6.12 13.95 -28.93
CA VAL A 1 7.14 12.90 -28.68
C VAL A 1 7.49 12.11 -29.94
N CYS A 2 6.60 11.29 -30.53
CA CYS A 2 6.94 10.54 -31.77
C CYS A 2 7.30 11.43 -32.97
N LYS A 3 6.64 12.59 -33.14
CA LYS A 3 7.02 13.58 -34.16
C LYS A 3 8.36 14.29 -33.91
N ILE A 4 8.85 14.26 -32.66
CA ILE A 4 10.06 14.99 -32.23
C ILE A 4 11.27 14.03 -32.19
N SER A 5 11.06 12.74 -31.94
CA SER A 5 12.13 11.77 -31.74
C SER A 5 12.65 11.09 -33.02
N GLY A 6 12.14 11.43 -34.21
CA GLY A 6 12.68 10.95 -35.50
C GLY A 6 12.76 9.43 -35.69
N SER A 7 12.16 8.63 -34.80
CA SER A 7 12.34 7.17 -34.77
C SER A 7 11.16 6.48 -35.45
N SER A 8 11.48 5.61 -36.41
CA SER A 8 10.53 4.82 -37.20
C SER A 8 9.51 4.03 -36.36
N ASN A 9 8.42 3.67 -37.04
CA ASN A 9 7.11 3.22 -36.57
C ASN A 9 6.99 1.97 -35.66
N ASP A 10 8.03 1.53 -34.94
CA ASP A 10 7.97 0.32 -34.09
C ASP A 10 8.09 0.60 -32.58
N VAL A 11 7.48 1.68 -32.09
CA VAL A 11 7.37 1.92 -30.64
C VAL A 11 6.17 1.14 -30.09
N LYS A 12 6.45 0.09 -29.33
CA LYS A 12 5.48 -0.79 -28.67
C LYS A 12 4.49 0.00 -27.78
N VAL A 13 3.19 -0.28 -27.94
CA VAL A 13 2.05 0.35 -27.21
C VAL A 13 2.23 0.42 -25.68
N TYR A 14 2.91 -0.56 -25.07
CA TYR A 14 3.14 -0.61 -23.62
C TYR A 14 4.07 0.49 -23.08
N ASN A 15 4.97 1.04 -23.90
CA ASN A 15 5.91 2.08 -23.47
C ASN A 15 5.25 3.48 -23.44
N PHE A 16 4.07 3.63 -24.04
CA PHE A 16 3.39 4.93 -24.12
C PHE A 16 2.65 5.31 -22.84
N LYS A 17 2.13 4.34 -22.09
CA LYS A 17 1.39 4.63 -20.85
C LYS A 17 2.30 5.17 -19.75
N ASP A 18 3.47 4.56 -19.59
CA ASP A 18 4.43 5.02 -18.57
C ASP A 18 5.07 6.34 -19.00
N LYS A 19 5.38 6.50 -20.29
CA LYS A 19 5.84 7.79 -20.85
C LYS A 19 4.77 8.88 -20.73
N SER A 20 3.50 8.58 -20.97
CA SER A 20 2.42 9.57 -20.85
C SER A 20 2.17 9.96 -19.40
N GLN A 21 2.21 9.01 -18.46
CA GLN A 21 2.15 9.31 -17.02
C GLN A 21 3.32 10.17 -16.56
N LYS A 22 4.53 9.92 -17.08
CA LYS A 22 5.70 10.76 -16.82
C LYS A 22 5.46 12.20 -17.30
N TRP A 23 5.01 12.37 -18.53
CA TRP A 23 4.74 13.70 -19.08
C TRP A 23 3.56 14.40 -18.40
N GLN A 24 2.54 13.66 -17.99
CA GLN A 24 1.43 14.21 -17.20
C GLN A 24 1.94 14.75 -15.86
N LYS A 25 2.77 13.99 -15.13
CA LYS A 25 3.40 14.46 -13.89
C LYS A 25 4.27 15.70 -14.12
N PHE A 26 5.03 15.72 -15.21
CA PHE A 26 5.83 16.88 -15.60
C PHE A 26 4.93 18.11 -15.82
N VAL A 27 3.87 18.00 -16.62
CA VAL A 27 2.94 19.11 -16.89
C VAL A 27 2.27 19.60 -15.61
N THR A 28 1.81 18.69 -14.74
CA THR A 28 1.26 19.03 -13.42
C THR A 28 2.25 19.84 -12.60
N LYS A 29 3.51 19.39 -12.51
CA LYS A 29 4.54 20.09 -11.74
C LYS A 29 4.87 21.46 -12.34
N ALA A 30 5.09 21.53 -13.65
CA ALA A 30 5.39 22.77 -14.36
C ALA A 30 4.27 23.81 -14.18
N LYS A 31 3.00 23.41 -14.34
CA LYS A 31 1.86 24.31 -14.10
C LYS A 31 1.72 24.71 -12.63
N ALA A 32 1.98 23.80 -11.68
CA ALA A 32 1.90 24.10 -10.25
C ALA A 32 2.96 25.15 -9.82
N SER A 33 4.15 25.11 -10.43
CA SER A 33 5.22 26.09 -10.22
C SER A 33 5.10 27.35 -11.07
N GLY A 34 4.18 27.38 -12.04
CA GLY A 34 3.99 28.52 -12.94
C GLY A 34 4.97 28.59 -14.10
N GLU A 35 5.69 27.50 -14.39
CA GLU A 35 6.71 27.47 -15.43
C GLU A 35 6.11 27.66 -16.83
N THR A 36 6.69 28.57 -17.61
CA THR A 36 6.31 28.74 -19.02
C THR A 36 7.14 27.84 -19.94
N PRO A 37 6.67 27.55 -21.18
CA PRO A 37 7.48 26.83 -22.16
C PRO A 37 8.85 27.48 -22.41
N GLU A 38 8.94 28.81 -22.38
CA GLU A 38 10.18 29.57 -22.56
C GLU A 38 11.17 29.32 -21.41
N GLU A 39 10.68 29.30 -20.17
CA GLU A 39 11.49 29.00 -18.98
C GLU A 39 11.99 27.56 -18.97
N CYS A 40 11.16 26.61 -19.44
CA CYS A 40 11.58 25.22 -19.64
C CYS A 40 12.74 25.11 -20.64
N CYS A 41 12.68 25.86 -21.75
CA CYS A 41 13.79 25.93 -22.71
C CYS A 41 15.06 26.52 -22.09
N GLN A 42 14.95 27.59 -21.30
CA GLN A 42 16.09 28.21 -20.60
C GLN A 42 16.78 27.24 -19.63
N LYS A 43 16.02 26.34 -19.01
CA LYS A 43 16.54 25.26 -18.14
C LYS A 43 17.14 24.07 -18.91
N GLY A 44 17.10 24.09 -20.24
CA GLY A 44 17.63 23.03 -21.10
C GLY A 44 16.68 21.85 -21.33
N ASP A 45 15.39 21.96 -20.97
CA ASP A 45 14.37 20.92 -21.23
C ASP A 45 13.49 21.29 -22.43
N GLU A 46 14.09 21.19 -23.62
CA GLU A 46 13.41 21.50 -24.90
C GLU A 46 12.20 20.58 -25.15
N ILE A 47 12.29 19.31 -24.75
CA ILE A 47 11.20 18.35 -24.94
C ILE A 47 10.05 18.69 -23.99
N GLY A 48 10.33 18.98 -22.73
CA GLY A 48 9.35 19.43 -21.75
C GLY A 48 8.63 20.71 -22.20
N ALA A 49 9.38 21.70 -22.68
CA ALA A 49 8.82 22.93 -23.25
C ALA A 49 7.86 22.66 -24.42
N ALA A 50 8.28 21.83 -25.38
CA ALA A 50 7.45 21.46 -26.52
C ALA A 50 6.18 20.71 -26.09
N VAL A 51 6.29 19.78 -25.12
CA VAL A 51 5.15 19.04 -24.57
C VAL A 51 4.17 19.97 -23.88
N LEU A 52 4.65 20.87 -23.02
CA LEU A 52 3.82 21.83 -22.29
C LEU A 52 3.10 22.80 -23.24
N LYS A 53 3.81 23.30 -24.25
CA LYS A 53 3.24 24.16 -25.30
C LYS A 53 2.11 23.46 -26.05
N ILE A 54 2.39 22.28 -26.61
CA ILE A 54 1.38 21.49 -27.35
C ILE A 54 0.18 21.15 -26.47
N TYR A 55 0.41 20.79 -25.20
CA TYR A 55 -0.66 20.49 -24.26
C TYR A 55 -1.59 21.69 -24.03
N ASN A 56 -1.01 22.88 -23.79
CA ASN A 56 -1.76 24.11 -23.61
C ASN A 56 -2.47 24.55 -24.89
N ASP A 57 -1.85 24.40 -26.06
CA ASP A 57 -2.45 24.71 -27.35
C ASP A 57 -3.68 23.83 -27.62
N ILE A 58 -3.60 22.54 -27.29
CA ILE A 58 -4.76 21.63 -27.39
C ILE A 58 -5.89 22.08 -26.47
N LEU A 59 -5.60 22.35 -25.19
CA LEU A 59 -6.62 22.82 -24.23
C LEU A 59 -7.31 24.09 -24.73
N ARG A 60 -6.54 25.07 -25.22
CA ARG A 60 -7.07 26.31 -25.81
C ARG A 60 -7.95 26.04 -27.03
N SER A 61 -7.50 25.17 -27.95
CA SER A 61 -8.29 24.81 -29.14
C SER A 61 -9.62 24.14 -28.80
N CYS A 62 -9.69 23.49 -27.64
CA CYS A 62 -10.91 22.86 -27.13
C CYS A 62 -11.73 23.77 -26.20
N ASN A 63 -11.32 25.03 -25.98
CA ASN A 63 -11.88 25.92 -24.96
C ASN A 63 -12.00 25.24 -23.58
N ALA A 64 -10.96 24.51 -23.20
CA ALA A 64 -10.91 23.72 -21.97
C ALA A 64 -9.81 24.24 -21.03
N LEU A 65 -10.07 24.10 -19.72
CA LEU A 65 -9.12 24.41 -18.65
C LEU A 65 -8.89 23.16 -17.81
N ASP A 66 -7.65 22.91 -17.40
CA ASP A 66 -7.37 21.95 -16.34
C ASP A 66 -7.42 22.59 -14.94
N TYR A 67 -7.23 21.80 -13.89
CA TYR A 67 -7.32 22.28 -12.51
C TYR A 67 -6.26 23.34 -12.15
N HIS A 68 -5.07 23.30 -12.75
CA HIS A 68 -4.04 24.32 -12.51
C HIS A 68 -4.32 25.58 -13.32
N ASP A 69 -4.94 25.42 -14.49
CA ASP A 69 -5.39 26.55 -15.30
C ASP A 69 -6.41 27.39 -14.55
N LEU A 70 -7.30 26.81 -13.74
CA LEU A 70 -8.22 27.57 -12.89
C LEU A 70 -7.48 28.58 -12.01
N ILE A 71 -6.37 28.18 -11.37
CA ILE A 71 -5.56 29.06 -10.53
C ILE A 71 -4.81 30.08 -11.38
N SER A 72 -4.12 29.65 -12.44
CA SER A 72 -3.32 30.57 -13.27
C SER A 72 -4.18 31.58 -14.02
N CYS A 73 -5.38 31.20 -14.46
CA CYS A 73 -6.36 32.10 -15.07
C CYS A 73 -6.93 33.08 -14.04
N SER A 74 -7.17 32.66 -12.78
CA SER A 74 -7.55 33.59 -11.71
C SER A 74 -6.45 34.62 -11.43
N VAL A 75 -5.18 34.20 -11.38
CA VAL A 75 -4.05 35.12 -11.22
C VAL A 75 -4.01 36.13 -12.37
N LYS A 76 -4.15 35.66 -13.63
CA LYS A 76 -4.19 36.55 -14.81
C LYS A 76 -5.38 37.50 -14.77
N LEU A 77 -6.57 37.02 -14.46
CA LEU A 77 -7.78 37.83 -14.36
C LEU A 77 -7.60 38.98 -13.37
N LEU A 78 -7.06 38.69 -12.18
CA LEU A 78 -6.83 39.71 -11.15
C LEU A 78 -5.67 40.65 -11.46
N THR A 79 -4.73 40.25 -12.31
CA THR A 79 -3.58 41.08 -12.70
C THR A 79 -3.91 41.97 -13.89
N ASP A 80 -4.63 41.43 -14.88
CA ASP A 80 -4.92 42.10 -16.15
C ASP A 80 -6.16 43.01 -16.07
N TYR A 81 -7.07 42.75 -15.12
CA TYR A 81 -8.33 43.49 -14.94
C TYR A 81 -8.45 44.05 -13.50
N PRO A 82 -7.93 45.28 -13.25
CA PRO A 82 -7.92 45.89 -11.93
C PRO A 82 -9.31 46.06 -11.29
N GLU A 83 -10.35 46.29 -12.10
CA GLU A 83 -11.73 46.43 -11.62
C GLU A 83 -12.23 45.16 -10.91
N VAL A 84 -11.87 43.98 -11.42
CA VAL A 84 -12.22 42.69 -10.80
C VAL A 84 -11.43 42.50 -9.50
N PHE A 85 -10.17 42.92 -9.49
CA PHE A 85 -9.34 42.87 -8.30
C PHE A 85 -9.89 43.76 -7.17
N GLU A 86 -10.29 44.99 -7.48
CA GLU A 86 -10.91 45.90 -6.50
C GLU A 86 -12.22 45.36 -5.94
N GLU A 87 -13.06 44.76 -6.79
CA GLU A 87 -14.29 44.09 -6.35
C GLU A 87 -13.99 42.94 -5.38
N CYS A 88 -13.03 42.06 -5.73
CA CYS A 88 -12.61 40.97 -4.86
C CYS A 88 -12.04 41.47 -3.52
N GLN A 89 -11.22 42.53 -3.53
CA GLN A 89 -10.67 43.16 -2.33
C GLN A 89 -11.77 43.74 -1.43
N ALA A 90 -12.80 44.35 -2.01
CA ALA A 90 -13.92 44.91 -1.27
C ALA A 90 -14.78 43.81 -0.60
N LEU A 91 -14.95 42.67 -1.28
CA LEU A 91 -15.72 41.52 -0.80
C LEU A 91 -14.97 40.74 0.28
N TRP A 92 -13.70 40.39 0.05
CA TRP A 92 -12.91 39.50 0.90
C TRP A 92 -11.99 40.27 1.85
N LYS A 93 -12.60 40.80 2.91
CA LYS A 93 -11.90 41.64 3.90
C LYS A 93 -10.85 40.90 4.74
N ALA A 94 -10.98 39.58 4.86
CA ALA A 94 -10.08 38.73 5.61
C ALA A 94 -10.00 37.35 4.96
N ILE A 95 -8.79 36.79 4.90
CA ILE A 95 -8.51 35.50 4.25
C ILE A 95 -7.86 34.58 5.27
N ILE A 96 -8.41 33.37 5.40
CA ILE A 96 -7.85 32.31 6.25
C ILE A 96 -7.54 31.12 5.35
N VAL A 97 -6.30 30.66 5.39
CA VAL A 97 -5.80 29.53 4.60
C VAL A 97 -5.37 28.43 5.55
N ASP A 98 -6.03 27.28 5.46
CA ASP A 98 -5.62 26.07 6.17
C ASP A 98 -4.72 25.20 5.28
N GLU A 99 -3.97 24.27 5.89
CA GLU A 99 -3.06 23.35 5.20
C GLU A 99 -2.04 24.03 4.27
N PHE A 100 -1.53 25.20 4.68
CA PHE A 100 -0.67 26.05 3.87
C PHE A 100 0.61 25.35 3.35
N GLN A 101 1.10 24.33 4.06
CA GLN A 101 2.25 23.53 3.65
C GLN A 101 2.05 22.74 2.34
N ASP A 102 0.80 22.54 1.91
CA ASP A 102 0.47 21.84 0.67
C ASP A 102 0.29 22.81 -0.52
N THR A 103 0.50 24.11 -0.29
CA THR A 103 0.33 25.17 -1.30
C THR A 103 1.42 25.10 -2.37
N SER A 104 1.03 25.20 -3.64
CA SER A 104 1.98 25.35 -4.76
C SER A 104 2.43 26.80 -4.95
N THR A 105 3.52 27.03 -5.68
CA THR A 105 4.01 28.39 -5.98
C THR A 105 2.93 29.27 -6.64
N MET A 106 2.16 28.72 -7.57
CA MET A 106 1.06 29.45 -8.22
C MET A 106 -0.10 29.76 -7.27
N GLN A 107 -0.45 28.84 -6.38
CA GLN A 107 -1.48 29.09 -5.37
C GLN A 107 -1.02 30.16 -4.39
N TYR A 108 0.25 30.12 -3.97
CA TYR A 108 0.83 31.17 -3.13
C TYR A 108 0.82 32.53 -3.84
N GLY A 109 1.14 32.57 -5.15
CA GLY A 109 1.04 33.80 -5.94
C GLY A 109 -0.37 34.40 -5.95
N LEU A 110 -1.41 33.56 -6.09
CA LEU A 110 -2.79 33.99 -5.97
C LEU A 110 -3.12 34.52 -4.56
N LEU A 111 -2.72 33.78 -3.51
CA LEU A 111 -2.94 34.18 -2.12
C LEU A 111 -2.23 35.49 -1.78
N ARG A 112 -1.04 35.73 -2.34
CA ARG A 112 -0.30 36.98 -2.15
C ARG A 112 -1.03 38.17 -2.79
N LEU A 113 -1.60 38.00 -3.98
CA LEU A 113 -2.41 39.05 -4.62
C LEU A 113 -3.65 39.36 -3.79
N LEU A 114 -4.41 38.32 -3.43
CA LEU A 114 -5.63 38.46 -2.66
C LEU A 114 -5.36 39.01 -1.25
N GLY A 115 -4.28 38.59 -0.60
CA GLY A 115 -3.91 39.03 0.74
C GLY A 115 -3.18 40.38 0.81
N SER A 116 -3.08 41.12 -0.30
CA SER A 116 -2.34 42.39 -0.37
C SER A 116 -2.83 43.48 0.60
N HIS A 117 -4.09 43.43 1.03
CA HIS A 117 -4.66 44.27 2.10
C HIS A 117 -4.12 43.93 3.51
N GLY A 118 -3.29 42.91 3.64
CA GLY A 118 -2.59 42.54 4.88
C GLY A 118 -3.43 41.78 5.91
N GLN A 119 -4.70 41.47 5.62
CA GLN A 119 -5.57 40.65 6.50
C GLN A 119 -5.61 39.20 6.02
N ILE A 120 -4.46 38.53 6.02
CA ILE A 120 -4.32 37.13 5.67
C ILE A 120 -3.73 36.34 6.84
N THR A 121 -4.36 35.22 7.17
CA THR A 121 -3.88 34.26 8.17
C THR A 121 -3.64 32.92 7.51
N VAL A 122 -2.41 32.43 7.56
CA VAL A 122 -2.05 31.09 7.07
C VAL A 122 -1.82 30.14 8.23
N ILE A 123 -2.31 28.93 8.11
CA ILE A 123 -2.20 27.86 9.11
C ILE A 123 -1.58 26.66 8.39
N GLY A 124 -0.55 26.07 8.98
CA GLY A 124 0.08 24.90 8.39
C GLY A 124 1.17 24.29 9.25
N ASP A 125 1.57 23.08 8.87
CA ASP A 125 2.61 22.29 9.54
C ASP A 125 3.54 21.64 8.49
N ASP A 126 4.78 22.10 8.41
CA ASP A 126 5.81 21.60 7.49
C ASP A 126 6.12 20.11 7.69
N ASP A 127 5.96 19.58 8.91
CA ASP A 127 6.10 18.16 9.21
C ASP A 127 4.96 17.31 8.61
N GLN A 128 3.87 17.94 8.15
CA GLN A 128 2.73 17.29 7.49
C GLN A 128 2.68 17.57 5.97
N ALA A 129 3.76 18.08 5.37
CA ALA A 129 3.84 18.32 3.93
C ALA A 129 4.16 17.03 3.14
N ILE A 130 3.11 16.39 2.61
CA ILE A 130 3.18 15.08 1.95
C ILE A 130 2.70 15.09 0.49
N PHE A 131 2.48 16.28 -0.09
CA PHE A 131 1.97 16.45 -1.45
C PHE A 131 2.98 17.10 -2.41
N SER A 132 4.28 16.93 -2.17
CA SER A 132 5.32 17.53 -3.04
C SER A 132 5.24 17.00 -4.47
N PHE A 133 4.80 15.74 -4.63
CA PHE A 133 4.58 15.11 -5.93
C PHE A 133 3.49 15.80 -6.78
N ASN A 134 2.60 16.57 -6.15
CA ASN A 134 1.58 17.40 -6.80
C ASN A 134 2.02 18.87 -6.97
N GLY A 135 3.26 19.21 -6.60
CA GLY A 135 3.82 20.56 -6.74
C GLY A 135 3.68 21.45 -5.51
N ALA A 136 3.35 20.88 -4.33
CA ALA A 136 3.43 21.62 -3.07
C ALA A 136 4.87 22.09 -2.80
N ASP A 137 5.03 23.33 -2.35
CA ASP A 137 6.32 23.95 -2.10
C ASP A 137 6.45 24.42 -0.65
N LEU A 138 7.32 23.75 0.10
CA LEU A 138 7.64 24.08 1.49
C LEU A 138 8.28 25.48 1.63
N SER A 139 8.91 26.01 0.58
CA SER A 139 9.48 27.35 0.60
C SER A 139 8.41 28.46 0.74
N GLY A 140 7.13 28.10 0.58
CA GLY A 140 5.99 29.00 0.77
C GLY A 140 5.96 29.66 2.15
N PHE A 141 6.37 28.96 3.23
CA PHE A 141 6.46 29.58 4.57
C PHE A 141 7.51 30.68 4.63
N ASP A 142 8.69 30.45 4.07
CA ASP A 142 9.77 31.45 4.06
C ASP A 142 9.42 32.63 3.15
N SER A 143 8.77 32.34 2.02
CA SER A 143 8.23 33.36 1.11
C SER A 143 7.18 34.22 1.80
N PHE A 144 6.27 33.62 2.57
CA PHE A 144 5.25 34.35 3.34
C PHE A 144 5.89 35.30 4.36
N ARG A 145 6.89 34.83 5.13
CA ARG A 145 7.62 35.67 6.10
C ARG A 145 8.32 36.86 5.43
N LYS A 146 8.83 36.66 4.21
CA LYS A 146 9.51 37.70 3.42
C LYS A 146 8.52 38.72 2.85
N ASP A 147 7.40 38.25 2.29
CA ASP A 147 6.43 39.09 1.59
C ASP A 147 5.50 39.84 2.56
N PHE A 148 5.27 39.31 3.77
CA PHE A 148 4.45 39.92 4.82
C PHE A 148 5.26 40.25 6.08
N PRO A 149 6.11 41.29 6.09
CA PRO A 149 7.05 41.54 7.18
C PRO A 149 6.38 41.89 8.53
N THR A 150 5.12 42.32 8.52
CA THR A 150 4.34 42.62 9.73
C THR A 150 3.61 41.40 10.30
N TYR A 151 3.96 40.18 9.86
CA TYR A 151 3.31 38.96 10.32
C TYR A 151 3.50 38.72 11.82
N LYS A 152 2.50 38.08 12.43
CA LYS A 152 2.58 37.55 13.78
C LYS A 152 2.58 36.02 13.72
N GLU A 153 3.67 35.39 14.16
CA GLU A 153 3.75 33.93 14.25
C GLU A 153 3.23 33.46 15.61
N VAL A 154 2.34 32.46 15.59
CA VAL A 154 1.83 31.80 16.79
C VAL A 154 2.04 30.31 16.63
N LEU A 155 2.87 29.71 17.49
CA LEU A 155 3.16 28.28 17.45
C LEU A 155 2.29 27.51 18.45
N LEU A 156 1.43 26.63 17.95
CA LEU A 156 0.61 25.75 18.77
C LEU A 156 1.38 24.46 19.09
N LYS A 157 1.92 24.38 20.32
CA LYS A 157 2.76 23.24 20.75
C LYS A 157 1.99 22.09 21.41
N LYS A 158 0.74 22.33 21.79
CA LYS A 158 -0.03 21.37 22.58
C LYS A 158 -0.94 20.53 21.69
N ASN A 159 -0.72 19.22 21.70
CA ASN A 159 -1.55 18.22 21.07
C ASN A 159 -2.68 17.82 22.04
N TYR A 160 -3.92 17.86 21.55
CA TYR A 160 -5.11 17.46 22.30
C TYR A 160 -5.74 16.17 21.77
N ARG A 161 -5.15 15.57 20.72
CA ARG A 161 -5.70 14.43 19.99
C ARG A 161 -5.20 13.10 20.55
N SER A 162 -3.89 12.95 20.64
CA SER A 162 -3.22 11.66 20.78
C SER A 162 -2.69 11.45 22.20
N THR A 163 -2.56 10.19 22.60
CA THR A 163 -1.88 9.78 23.84
C THR A 163 -0.39 10.12 23.79
N ARG A 164 0.24 10.22 24.97
CA ARG A 164 1.65 10.62 25.08
C ARG A 164 2.59 9.67 24.35
N CYS A 165 2.39 8.36 24.44
CA CYS A 165 3.22 7.37 23.73
C CYS A 165 3.21 7.59 22.20
N ILE A 166 2.04 7.92 21.62
CA ILE A 166 1.91 8.17 20.18
C ILE A 166 2.62 9.48 19.80
N VAL A 167 2.40 10.55 20.58
CA VAL A 167 3.04 11.85 20.33
C VAL A 167 4.56 11.75 20.43
N GLU A 168 5.09 11.10 21.47
CA GLU A 168 6.54 10.93 21.68
C GLU A 168 7.18 10.07 20.57
N ALA A 169 6.50 9.00 20.13
CA ALA A 169 7.00 8.16 19.05
C ALA A 169 6.99 8.88 17.70
N ALA A 170 5.92 9.61 17.38
CA ALA A 170 5.82 10.39 16.16
C ALA A 170 6.85 11.55 16.16
N ALA A 171 7.05 12.21 17.30
CA ALA A 171 8.06 13.24 17.46
C ALA A 171 9.48 12.68 17.28
N SER A 172 9.78 11.50 17.84
CA SER A 172 11.09 10.84 17.69
C SER A 172 11.37 10.47 16.23
N LEU A 173 10.34 10.02 15.51
CA LEU A 173 10.44 9.76 14.07
C LEU A 173 10.80 11.06 13.33
N ILE A 174 9.97 12.09 13.44
CA ILE A 174 10.09 13.29 12.60
C ILE A 174 11.39 14.08 12.84
N GLN A 175 11.96 14.03 14.05
CA GLN A 175 13.24 14.67 14.39
C GLN A 175 14.43 14.22 13.52
N HIS A 176 14.31 13.08 12.82
CA HIS A 176 15.33 12.63 11.87
C HIS A 176 15.33 13.43 10.54
N ASN A 177 14.31 14.25 10.27
CA ASN A 177 14.30 15.18 9.15
C ASN A 177 15.19 16.40 9.43
N ARG A 178 16.03 16.79 8.46
CA ARG A 178 16.92 17.96 8.61
C ARG A 178 16.27 19.25 8.12
N LYS A 179 15.35 19.16 7.16
CA LYS A 179 14.61 20.31 6.60
C LYS A 179 13.34 20.61 7.40
N GLN A 180 13.48 20.86 8.70
CA GLN A 180 12.40 21.42 9.52
C GLN A 180 12.56 22.94 9.58
N CYS A 181 11.48 23.68 9.33
CA CYS A 181 11.49 25.13 9.47
C CYS A 181 11.81 25.54 10.91
N GLN A 182 11.30 24.80 11.90
CA GLN A 182 11.64 24.98 13.32
C GLN A 182 11.55 23.64 14.08
N PRO A 183 12.43 23.37 15.06
CA PRO A 183 12.28 22.22 15.94
C PRO A 183 11.05 22.42 16.85
N LYS A 184 10.03 21.58 16.67
CA LYS A 184 8.78 21.63 17.43
C LYS A 184 8.78 20.55 18.51
N GLN A 185 8.76 20.95 19.77
CA GLN A 185 8.46 20.03 20.86
C GLN A 185 6.94 20.02 21.06
N VAL A 186 6.30 18.98 20.53
CA VAL A 186 4.86 18.75 20.70
C VAL A 186 4.63 18.10 22.07
N LEU A 187 3.80 18.73 22.89
CA LEU A 187 3.45 18.27 24.24
C LEU A 187 1.98 17.83 24.28
N THR A 188 1.63 16.89 25.16
CA THR A 188 0.24 16.49 25.38
C THR A 188 -0.01 16.30 26.87
N ASP A 189 -1.19 16.74 27.31
CA ASP A 189 -1.69 16.51 28.68
C ASP A 189 -2.53 15.22 28.76
N ASN A 190 -2.72 14.53 27.62
CA ASN A 190 -3.42 13.26 27.59
C ASN A 190 -2.64 12.19 28.37
N CYS A 191 -3.34 11.14 28.79
CA CYS A 191 -2.72 10.00 29.46
C CYS A 191 -1.61 9.38 28.60
N SER A 192 -0.69 8.65 29.25
CA SER A 192 0.41 8.00 28.55
C SER A 192 -0.08 7.08 27.42
N GLY A 193 -1.21 6.43 27.63
CA GLY A 193 -1.77 5.46 26.69
C GLY A 193 -0.99 4.16 26.69
N THR A 194 -1.35 3.27 25.76
CA THR A 194 -0.62 2.01 25.54
C THR A 194 0.59 2.25 24.64
N LYS A 195 1.57 1.35 24.71
CA LYS A 195 2.67 1.30 23.76
C LYS A 195 2.17 1.06 22.34
N ILE A 196 2.96 1.43 21.35
CA ILE A 196 2.69 1.15 19.94
C ILE A 196 2.95 -0.33 19.70
N THR A 197 1.93 -1.04 19.23
CA THR A 197 2.07 -2.47 18.90
C THR A 197 2.70 -2.60 17.52
N LEU A 198 3.95 -3.08 17.48
CA LEU A 198 4.59 -3.52 16.25
C LEU A 198 4.31 -5.01 16.05
N LYS A 199 3.54 -5.34 15.02
CA LYS A 199 3.19 -6.73 14.71
C LYS A 199 3.96 -7.22 13.49
N GLU A 200 4.74 -8.27 13.69
CA GLU A 200 5.34 -9.05 12.62
C GLU A 200 4.32 -10.05 12.09
N CYS A 201 4.12 -10.06 10.77
CA CYS A 201 3.24 -10.99 10.08
C CYS A 201 4.03 -11.85 9.08
N LEU A 202 3.81 -13.16 9.09
CA LEU A 202 4.43 -14.07 8.11
C LEU A 202 4.21 -13.63 6.65
N ASN A 203 2.96 -13.35 6.27
CA ASN A 203 2.58 -12.99 4.91
C ASN A 203 1.45 -11.94 4.90
N GLU A 204 0.99 -11.54 3.71
CA GLU A 204 -0.10 -10.58 3.56
C GLU A 204 -1.44 -11.10 4.11
N ASP A 205 -1.68 -12.41 3.99
CA ASP A 205 -2.91 -13.03 4.50
C ASP A 205 -2.94 -13.01 6.03
N SER A 206 -1.81 -13.31 6.70
CA SER A 206 -1.71 -13.26 8.17
C SER A 206 -1.83 -11.83 8.70
N GLN A 207 -1.34 -10.84 7.95
CA GLN A 207 -1.57 -9.43 8.26
C GLN A 207 -3.06 -9.08 8.19
N CYS A 208 -3.75 -9.50 7.12
CA CYS A 208 -5.19 -9.23 6.96
C CYS A 208 -6.01 -9.91 8.07
N ALA A 209 -5.68 -11.16 8.40
CA ALA A 209 -6.32 -11.92 9.47
C ALA A 209 -6.13 -11.23 10.82
N PHE A 210 -4.90 -10.83 11.16
CA PHE A 210 -4.62 -10.12 12.41
C PHE A 210 -5.40 -8.82 12.54
N VAL A 211 -5.45 -8.00 11.47
CA VAL A 211 -6.23 -6.75 11.51
C VAL A 211 -7.70 -7.03 11.74
N ALA A 212 -8.29 -7.98 11.01
CA ALA A 212 -9.70 -8.35 11.18
C ALA A 212 -9.99 -8.89 12.59
N ASP A 213 -9.18 -9.83 13.08
CA ASP A 213 -9.34 -10.44 14.40
C ASP A 213 -9.19 -9.40 15.52
N LYS A 214 -8.21 -8.48 15.40
CA LYS A 214 -8.00 -7.43 16.41
C LYS A 214 -9.13 -6.40 16.42
N ILE A 215 -9.71 -6.08 15.28
CA ILE A 215 -10.89 -5.23 15.18
C ILE A 215 -12.07 -5.90 15.89
N PHE A 216 -12.35 -7.17 15.60
CA PHE A 216 -13.41 -7.91 16.27
C PHE A 216 -13.21 -8.01 17.78
N GLU A 217 -12.00 -8.33 18.23
CA GLU A 217 -11.65 -8.38 19.65
C GLU A 217 -11.93 -7.04 20.33
N THR A 218 -11.56 -5.93 19.67
CA THR A 218 -11.70 -4.59 20.24
C THR A 218 -13.15 -4.14 20.33
N VAL A 219 -13.96 -4.45 19.30
CA VAL A 219 -15.39 -4.11 19.26
C VAL A 219 -16.22 -5.02 20.17
N SER A 220 -15.82 -6.28 20.34
CA SER A 220 -16.53 -7.26 21.18
C SER A 220 -16.18 -7.15 22.67
N SER A 221 -15.09 -6.46 23.01
CA SER A 221 -14.67 -6.29 24.40
C SER A 221 -15.66 -5.42 25.18
N THR A 222 -16.22 -5.96 26.26
CA THR A 222 -17.17 -5.26 27.15
C THR A 222 -16.52 -4.15 27.98
N THR A 223 -15.19 -4.10 28.05
CA THR A 223 -14.44 -3.12 28.85
C THR A 223 -14.14 -1.82 28.13
N THR A 224 -14.18 -1.79 26.79
CA THR A 224 -13.89 -0.60 25.99
C THR A 224 -14.95 -0.41 24.90
N LYS A 225 -15.77 0.63 25.01
CA LYS A 225 -16.81 1.00 24.04
C LYS A 225 -16.21 1.62 22.76
N PHE A 226 -15.48 0.85 21.96
CA PHE A 226 -15.10 1.29 20.61
C PHE A 226 -16.07 0.68 19.60
N SER A 227 -16.58 1.51 18.69
CA SER A 227 -17.39 1.07 17.56
C SER A 227 -16.51 0.90 16.32
N PHE A 228 -17.05 0.33 15.23
CA PHE A 228 -16.29 0.20 13.98
C PHE A 228 -15.92 1.58 13.41
N GLY A 229 -16.77 2.59 13.61
CA GLY A 229 -16.51 3.98 13.20
C GLY A 229 -15.25 4.61 13.83
N ASN A 230 -14.81 4.12 14.99
CA ASN A 230 -13.62 4.59 15.69
C ASN A 230 -12.30 4.02 15.14
N ILE A 231 -12.37 3.17 14.10
CA ILE A 231 -11.22 2.39 13.62
C ILE A 231 -10.87 2.78 12.19
N ALA A 232 -9.57 2.96 11.92
CA ALA A 232 -9.05 3.11 10.57
C ALA A 232 -7.88 2.17 10.26
N VAL A 233 -7.81 1.73 8.99
CA VAL A 233 -6.66 1.03 8.43
C VAL A 233 -6.05 1.88 7.32
N LEU A 234 -4.81 2.28 7.53
CA LEU A 234 -4.04 3.14 6.65
C LEU A 234 -3.01 2.32 5.87
N TYR A 235 -2.96 2.53 4.56
CA TYR A 235 -2.03 1.86 3.66
C TYR A 235 -1.36 2.85 2.70
N ARG A 236 -0.14 2.55 2.24
CA ARG A 236 0.53 3.39 1.24
C ARG A 236 -0.09 3.23 -0.15
N ARG A 237 -0.33 1.98 -0.57
CA ARG A 237 -0.77 1.64 -1.93
C ARG A 237 -2.18 1.08 -1.92
N GLN A 238 -2.96 1.44 -2.93
CA GLN A 238 -4.34 0.96 -3.10
C GLN A 238 -4.43 -0.57 -3.29
N ILE A 239 -3.36 -1.22 -3.74
CA ILE A 239 -3.35 -2.69 -3.91
C ILE A 239 -3.42 -3.41 -2.57
N THR A 240 -2.71 -2.91 -1.56
CA THR A 240 -2.73 -3.37 -0.18
C THR A 240 -4.10 -3.19 0.44
N GLY A 241 -4.73 -2.03 0.18
CA GLY A 241 -6.11 -1.76 0.60
C GLY A 241 -7.12 -2.78 0.05
N LYS A 242 -6.98 -3.24 -1.19
CA LYS A 242 -7.88 -4.26 -1.78
C LYS A 242 -7.81 -5.61 -1.08
N MET A 243 -6.64 -5.99 -0.57
CA MET A 243 -6.48 -7.25 0.18
C MET A 243 -7.21 -7.18 1.53
N ILE A 244 -7.05 -6.06 2.24
CA ILE A 244 -7.78 -5.82 3.50
C ILE A 244 -9.30 -5.77 3.26
N GLN A 245 -9.75 -5.13 2.17
CA GLN A 245 -11.17 -5.13 1.78
C GLN A 245 -11.71 -6.55 1.59
N ALA A 246 -10.96 -7.43 0.92
CA ALA A 246 -11.38 -8.82 0.74
C ALA A 246 -11.53 -9.55 2.07
N ALA A 247 -10.57 -9.39 2.98
CA ALA A 247 -10.60 -10.00 4.31
C ALA A 247 -11.75 -9.47 5.17
N PHE A 248 -12.04 -8.16 5.11
CA PHE A 248 -13.16 -7.56 5.84
C PHE A 248 -14.51 -8.06 5.32
N ARG A 249 -14.65 -8.25 4.00
CA ARG A 249 -15.85 -8.87 3.41
C ARG A 249 -16.03 -10.32 3.88
N GLU A 250 -14.97 -11.11 3.81
CA GLU A 250 -14.99 -12.52 4.25
C GLU A 250 -15.40 -12.64 5.72
N ARG A 251 -14.92 -11.73 6.57
CA ARG A 251 -15.22 -11.70 8.00
C ARG A 251 -16.45 -10.85 8.36
N LYS A 252 -17.21 -10.32 7.38
CA LYS A 252 -18.41 -9.48 7.57
C LYS A 252 -18.19 -8.24 8.47
N ILE A 253 -17.02 -7.60 8.37
CA ILE A 253 -16.73 -6.33 9.03
C ILE A 253 -17.35 -5.20 8.19
N PRO A 254 -18.15 -4.28 8.77
CA PRO A 254 -18.63 -3.11 8.05
C PRO A 254 -17.46 -2.14 7.82
N PHE A 255 -17.24 -1.73 6.57
CA PHE A 255 -16.18 -0.79 6.25
C PHE A 255 -16.53 0.18 5.13
N ASN A 256 -15.91 1.35 5.17
CA ASN A 256 -15.94 2.34 4.10
C ASN A 256 -14.53 2.50 3.49
N VAL A 257 -14.45 2.84 2.21
CA VAL A 257 -13.18 3.14 1.54
C VAL A 257 -13.14 4.63 1.25
N HIS A 258 -12.32 5.36 2.00
CA HIS A 258 -12.19 6.81 1.86
C HIS A 258 -11.26 7.13 0.69
N GLY A 259 -11.80 7.63 -0.42
CA GLY A 259 -11.00 8.08 -1.57
C GLY A 259 -11.75 8.64 -2.79
N VAL A 260 -11.06 9.45 -3.59
CA VAL A 260 -11.54 10.20 -4.78
C VAL A 260 -12.03 9.31 -5.94
N ALA A 261 -12.00 7.98 -5.77
CA ALA A 261 -12.58 7.05 -6.74
C ALA A 261 -14.09 7.28 -6.97
N PHE A 262 -14.77 7.98 -6.05
CA PHE A 262 -16.15 8.43 -6.25
C PHE A 262 -16.31 9.54 -7.30
N TYR A 263 -15.31 10.40 -7.53
CA TYR A 263 -15.43 11.53 -8.45
C TYR A 263 -14.81 11.28 -9.83
N ARG A 264 -13.78 10.43 -9.95
CA ARG A 264 -12.95 10.34 -11.17
C ARG A 264 -13.37 9.30 -12.21
N LYS A 265 -14.61 8.84 -12.15
CA LYS A 265 -15.21 7.98 -13.18
C LYS A 265 -16.71 8.28 -13.29
N LYS A 266 -17.06 9.38 -13.97
CA LYS A 266 -18.41 9.58 -14.55
C LYS A 266 -18.80 8.53 -15.61
N LYS A 267 -17.96 7.51 -15.85
CA LYS A 267 -18.32 6.28 -16.56
C LYS A 267 -18.91 5.18 -15.64
N TYR A 268 -18.91 5.37 -14.31
CA TYR A 268 -19.25 4.33 -13.33
C TYR A 268 -20.24 4.78 -12.23
N LEU A 269 -20.91 5.92 -12.39
CA LEU A 269 -21.88 6.41 -11.39
C LEU A 269 -23.21 5.63 -11.41
N LEU A 270 -23.36 4.63 -12.30
CA LEU A 270 -24.61 3.91 -12.57
C LEU A 270 -24.45 2.38 -12.44
N GLU A 271 -23.49 1.90 -11.66
CA GLU A 271 -23.30 0.44 -11.45
C GLU A 271 -23.27 0.00 -9.98
N LYS A 272 -23.43 0.89 -9.00
CA LYS A 272 -23.27 0.50 -7.57
C LYS A 272 -24.20 1.26 -6.65
N GLN A 273 -25.37 0.67 -6.38
CA GLN A 273 -26.17 0.95 -5.18
C GLN A 273 -26.69 -0.37 -4.57
N ALA A 274 -26.93 -0.33 -3.26
CA ALA A 274 -27.06 -1.48 -2.35
C ALA A 274 -28.31 -2.34 -2.55
N VAL A 275 -28.21 -3.63 -2.23
CA VAL A 275 -29.33 -4.59 -2.10
C VAL A 275 -29.56 -4.88 -0.61
N VAL A 276 -30.84 -4.96 -0.21
CA VAL A 276 -31.27 -5.38 1.14
C VAL A 276 -31.40 -6.90 1.15
N ASP A 277 -30.75 -7.57 2.12
CA ASP A 277 -30.92 -9.01 2.36
C ASP A 277 -32.17 -9.28 3.22
N CYS A 278 -32.69 -10.51 3.16
CA CYS A 278 -33.91 -10.95 3.85
C CYS A 278 -33.87 -10.87 5.39
N ASP A 279 -32.71 -10.57 5.98
CA ASP A 279 -32.52 -10.36 7.42
C ASP A 279 -32.38 -8.87 7.83
N GLY A 280 -32.65 -7.92 6.93
CA GLY A 280 -32.76 -6.49 7.28
C GLY A 280 -31.43 -5.81 7.67
N ARG A 281 -30.27 -6.42 7.40
CA ARG A 281 -28.95 -5.78 7.59
C ARG A 281 -28.43 -5.25 6.26
N LYS A 282 -28.31 -3.92 6.13
CA LYS A 282 -27.74 -3.25 4.95
C LYS A 282 -26.23 -3.55 4.85
N LEU A 283 -25.80 -4.14 3.74
CA LEU A 283 -24.39 -4.20 3.35
C LEU A 283 -24.13 -3.09 2.32
N LEU A 284 -23.23 -2.16 2.67
CA LEU A 284 -22.84 -1.07 1.77
C LEU A 284 -21.70 -1.53 0.87
N ASN A 285 -21.96 -1.48 -0.43
CA ASN A 285 -21.06 -1.74 -1.58
C ASN A 285 -20.86 -3.21 -1.98
N GLU A 286 -21.68 -3.71 -2.91
CA GLU A 286 -21.28 -4.78 -3.84
C GLU A 286 -21.63 -4.47 -5.31
N ASP A 287 -20.86 -5.15 -6.18
CA ASP A 287 -20.60 -4.89 -7.61
C ASP A 287 -21.47 -5.77 -8.54
N SER A 288 -22.70 -6.09 -8.13
CA SER A 288 -23.52 -7.14 -8.75
C SER A 288 -24.92 -6.66 -9.16
N ASP A 289 -25.02 -5.46 -9.71
CA ASP A 289 -26.18 -5.04 -10.51
C ASP A 289 -25.84 -5.12 -12.01
N LEU A 290 -26.67 -5.83 -12.79
CA LEU A 290 -26.49 -6.05 -14.24
C LEU A 290 -27.09 -4.93 -15.09
N ARG A 291 -27.69 -3.89 -14.48
CA ARG A 291 -28.32 -2.78 -15.21
C ARG A 291 -27.28 -1.86 -15.86
N SER A 292 -27.53 -1.48 -17.11
CA SER A 292 -26.63 -0.60 -17.87
C SER A 292 -26.72 0.86 -17.42
N VAL A 293 -25.63 1.62 -17.60
CA VAL A 293 -25.56 3.09 -17.45
C VAL A 293 -26.74 3.80 -18.12
N LEU A 294 -27.18 3.33 -19.29
CA LEU A 294 -28.32 3.92 -19.99
C LEU A 294 -29.63 3.70 -19.25
N GLN A 295 -29.82 2.52 -18.64
CA GLN A 295 -31.05 2.18 -17.93
C GLN A 295 -31.27 3.09 -16.72
N TYR A 296 -30.23 3.33 -15.92
CA TYR A 296 -30.34 4.25 -14.79
C TYR A 296 -30.55 5.69 -15.22
N LEU A 297 -29.88 6.15 -16.29
CA LEU A 297 -30.16 7.50 -16.81
C LEU A 297 -31.60 7.61 -17.28
N LEU A 298 -32.15 6.57 -17.90
CA LEU A 298 -33.56 6.52 -18.30
C LEU A 298 -34.49 6.48 -17.09
N ASP A 299 -34.15 5.75 -16.03
CA ASP A 299 -34.90 5.74 -14.77
C ASP A 299 -34.85 7.15 -14.12
N ASP A 300 -33.70 7.81 -14.10
CA ASP A 300 -33.52 9.17 -13.57
C ASP A 300 -34.30 10.21 -14.36
N VAL A 301 -34.28 10.10 -15.69
CA VAL A 301 -35.10 10.91 -16.58
C VAL A 301 -36.58 10.60 -16.33
N THR A 302 -36.95 9.34 -16.15
CA THR A 302 -38.34 8.93 -15.89
C THR A 302 -38.83 9.47 -14.55
N ASP A 303 -38.02 9.42 -13.50
CA ASP A 303 -38.32 9.95 -12.16
C ASP A 303 -38.37 11.48 -12.17
N PHE A 304 -37.44 12.14 -12.86
CA PHE A 304 -37.49 13.59 -13.07
C PHE A 304 -38.76 14.00 -13.80
N LEU A 305 -39.09 13.31 -14.90
CA LEU A 305 -40.29 13.56 -15.67
C LEU A 305 -41.56 13.25 -14.85
N SER A 306 -41.56 12.20 -14.04
CA SER A 306 -42.72 11.82 -13.23
C SER A 306 -42.93 12.74 -12.02
N SER A 307 -41.85 13.24 -11.42
CA SER A 307 -41.90 14.14 -10.26
C SER A 307 -42.24 15.58 -10.64
N GLN A 308 -41.78 16.05 -11.80
CA GLN A 308 -42.04 17.41 -12.28
C GLN A 308 -43.27 17.51 -13.20
N PHE A 309 -43.72 16.40 -13.80
CA PHE A 309 -44.79 16.38 -14.81
C PHE A 309 -45.88 15.34 -14.53
N ALA A 310 -46.17 15.06 -13.25
CA ALA A 310 -47.33 14.27 -12.85
C ALA A 310 -48.63 14.78 -13.53
N PRO A 311 -49.62 13.93 -13.83
CA PRO A 311 -50.82 14.27 -14.62
C PRO A 311 -51.86 15.11 -13.83
N ARG A 312 -51.38 16.04 -13.01
CA ARG A 312 -52.18 17.10 -12.39
C ARG A 312 -51.48 18.42 -12.68
N HIS A 313 -52.09 19.16 -13.60
CA HIS A 313 -51.74 20.49 -14.11
C HIS A 313 -51.02 20.55 -15.45
N SER A 314 -51.59 21.42 -16.29
CA SER A 314 -51.24 21.90 -17.62
C SER A 314 -49.87 22.59 -17.69
N GLY A 315 -48.81 21.94 -17.20
CA GLY A 315 -47.45 22.52 -17.13
C GLY A 315 -46.51 22.12 -18.28
N PHE A 316 -46.91 21.18 -19.14
CA PHE A 316 -46.04 20.67 -20.19
C PHE A 316 -45.79 21.70 -21.30
N ASP A 317 -46.84 22.40 -21.74
CA ASP A 317 -46.73 23.45 -22.76
C ASP A 317 -46.08 24.72 -22.20
N ASP A 318 -46.42 25.13 -20.98
CA ASP A 318 -46.01 26.43 -20.42
C ASP A 318 -44.49 26.52 -20.10
N MET A 319 -43.84 25.40 -19.75
CA MET A 319 -42.38 25.38 -19.51
C MET A 319 -41.54 25.17 -20.78
N MET A 320 -42.07 24.41 -21.75
CA MET A 320 -41.45 24.25 -23.08
C MET A 320 -41.52 25.55 -23.89
N GLU A 321 -42.64 26.28 -23.81
CA GLU A 321 -42.80 27.59 -24.47
C GLU A 321 -41.97 28.70 -23.83
N ASN A 322 -41.84 28.75 -22.49
CA ASN A 322 -41.15 29.87 -21.81
C ASN A 322 -39.64 29.68 -21.56
N LYS A 323 -39.11 28.44 -21.51
CA LYS A 323 -37.69 28.20 -21.13
C LYS A 323 -36.87 27.36 -22.12
N GLY A 324 -37.51 26.73 -23.11
CA GLY A 324 -36.87 25.89 -24.11
C GLY A 324 -36.11 24.67 -23.56
N CYS A 325 -35.55 23.85 -24.45
CA CYS A 325 -34.84 22.61 -24.10
C CYS A 325 -33.65 22.82 -23.14
N LEU A 326 -33.00 23.99 -23.21
CA LEU A 326 -31.85 24.31 -22.36
C LEU A 326 -32.27 24.55 -20.90
N GLY A 327 -33.44 25.16 -20.66
CA GLY A 327 -33.98 25.36 -19.32
C GLY A 327 -34.39 24.04 -18.67
N VAL A 328 -35.00 23.13 -19.43
CA VAL A 328 -35.33 21.77 -18.97
C VAL A 328 -34.07 20.98 -18.65
N LEU A 329 -33.04 21.06 -19.50
CA LEU A 329 -31.75 20.41 -19.25
C LEU A 329 -31.08 20.95 -17.98
N LYS A 330 -31.11 22.27 -17.76
CA LYS A 330 -30.57 22.89 -16.54
C LYS A 330 -31.31 22.39 -15.30
N ALA A 331 -32.64 22.37 -15.34
CA ALA A 331 -33.46 21.87 -14.23
C ALA A 331 -33.20 20.38 -13.94
N PHE A 332 -33.00 19.57 -14.97
CA PHE A 332 -32.61 18.16 -14.83
C PHE A 332 -31.22 18.00 -14.21
N VAL A 333 -30.24 18.81 -14.62
CA VAL A 333 -28.90 18.82 -14.02
C VAL A 333 -28.96 19.23 -12.55
N ASP A 334 -29.72 20.26 -12.21
CA ASP A 334 -29.92 20.70 -10.83
C ASP A 334 -30.60 19.62 -9.97
N TYR A 335 -31.60 18.91 -10.53
CA TYR A 335 -32.26 17.76 -9.90
C TYR A 335 -31.27 16.62 -9.61
N ILE A 336 -30.45 16.23 -10.59
CA ILE A 336 -29.40 15.21 -10.37
C ILE A 336 -28.43 15.69 -9.30
N CYS A 337 -28.02 16.96 -9.32
CA CYS A 337 -27.10 17.52 -8.33
C CYS A 337 -27.67 17.45 -6.91
N GLU A 338 -28.94 17.81 -6.68
CA GLU A 338 -29.57 17.69 -5.36
C GLU A 338 -29.76 16.24 -4.93
N ARG A 339 -30.18 15.35 -5.85
CA ARG A 339 -30.33 13.93 -5.53
C ARG A 339 -28.99 13.28 -5.16
N GLU A 340 -27.90 13.67 -5.83
CA GLU A 340 -26.55 13.23 -5.47
C GLU A 340 -26.12 13.76 -4.10
N LYS A 341 -26.46 15.01 -3.74
CA LYS A 341 -26.21 15.54 -2.40
C LYS A 341 -26.96 14.75 -1.34
N GLU A 342 -28.21 14.39 -1.58
CA GLU A 342 -29.02 13.60 -0.64
C GLU A 342 -28.53 12.15 -0.54
N ASN A 343 -28.20 11.51 -1.65
CA ASN A 343 -27.54 10.20 -1.69
C ASN A 343 -26.23 10.21 -0.88
N PHE A 344 -25.46 11.30 -0.97
CA PHE A 344 -24.24 11.49 -0.20
C PHE A 344 -24.51 11.59 1.31
N ARG A 345 -25.57 12.32 1.72
CA ARG A 345 -26.00 12.42 3.13
C ARG A 345 -26.45 11.08 3.69
N CYS A 346 -27.34 10.36 3.00
CA CYS A 346 -27.83 9.05 3.42
C CYS A 346 -26.70 8.03 3.56
N ARG A 347 -25.76 8.00 2.61
CA ARG A 347 -24.56 7.14 2.69
C ARG A 347 -23.68 7.50 3.88
N ARG A 348 -23.60 8.78 4.26
CA ARG A 348 -22.80 9.21 5.41
C ARG A 348 -23.41 8.68 6.71
N HIS A 349 -24.73 8.74 6.85
CA HIS A 349 -25.46 8.22 8.01
C HIS A 349 -25.40 6.69 8.10
N ASP A 350 -25.57 5.98 6.98
CA ASP A 350 -25.50 4.52 6.93
C ASP A 350 -24.06 3.98 7.20
N ASN A 351 -23.02 4.81 7.07
CA ASN A 351 -21.61 4.44 7.29
C ASN A 351 -21.04 4.89 8.64
N GLU A 352 -21.84 5.46 9.56
CA GLU A 352 -21.33 6.00 10.82
C GLU A 352 -20.64 4.94 11.69
N ASP A 353 -21.13 3.69 11.67
CA ASP A 353 -20.51 2.57 12.38
C ASP A 353 -19.78 1.60 11.45
N SER A 354 -18.84 2.12 10.67
CA SER A 354 -18.01 1.33 9.74
C SER A 354 -16.53 1.66 9.86
N ALA A 355 -15.68 0.63 9.78
CA ALA A 355 -14.23 0.80 9.81
C ALA A 355 -13.77 1.56 8.56
N THR A 356 -12.83 2.50 8.72
CA THR A 356 -12.35 3.32 7.61
C THR A 356 -11.11 2.72 6.96
N LEU A 357 -11.18 2.43 5.65
CA LEU A 357 -10.03 2.02 4.84
C LEU A 357 -9.57 3.18 3.97
N THR A 358 -8.33 3.63 4.13
CA THR A 358 -7.84 4.74 3.33
C THR A 358 -6.34 4.73 3.09
N THR A 359 -5.91 5.52 2.11
CA THR A 359 -4.47 5.75 1.94
C THR A 359 -3.97 6.74 2.98
N ILE A 360 -2.70 6.63 3.35
CA ILE A 360 -2.09 7.58 4.29
C ILE A 360 -2.28 9.04 3.83
N HIS A 361 -2.15 9.32 2.53
CA HIS A 361 -2.37 10.66 1.97
C HIS A 361 -3.80 11.18 2.19
N GLN A 362 -4.80 10.31 2.04
CA GLN A 362 -6.22 10.65 2.19
C GLN A 362 -6.66 10.70 3.66
N SER A 363 -5.80 10.25 4.58
CA SER A 363 -6.04 10.34 6.02
C SER A 363 -5.68 11.69 6.63
N LYS A 364 -4.99 12.55 5.88
CA LYS A 364 -4.59 13.88 6.34
C LYS A 364 -5.82 14.70 6.76
N GLY A 365 -5.71 15.39 7.90
CA GLY A 365 -6.82 16.12 8.52
C GLY A 365 -7.83 15.26 9.29
N LEU A 366 -7.79 13.92 9.17
CA LEU A 366 -8.72 13.01 9.85
C LEU A 366 -8.09 12.42 11.14
N GLU A 367 -8.91 11.76 11.95
CA GLU A 367 -8.48 11.15 13.21
C GLU A 367 -9.42 10.01 13.63
N TRP A 368 -8.85 8.99 14.28
CA TRP A 368 -9.57 7.81 14.78
C TRP A 368 -8.99 7.36 16.12
N ASP A 369 -9.79 6.69 16.95
CA ASP A 369 -9.28 6.20 18.24
C ASP A 369 -8.27 5.07 18.06
N ILE A 370 -8.47 4.24 17.04
CA ILE A 370 -7.60 3.12 16.73
C ILE A 370 -7.17 3.17 15.27
N VAL A 371 -5.87 3.12 15.05
CA VAL A 371 -5.30 3.12 13.69
C VAL A 371 -4.39 1.91 13.49
N PHE A 372 -4.57 1.24 12.36
CA PHE A 372 -3.69 0.20 11.84
C PHE A 372 -2.92 0.74 10.65
N ILE A 373 -1.59 0.83 10.75
CA ILE A 373 -0.70 1.11 9.62
C ILE A 373 -0.22 -0.23 9.09
N VAL A 374 -0.66 -0.60 7.89
CA VAL A 374 -0.34 -1.91 7.30
C VAL A 374 0.79 -1.82 6.29
N LYS A 375 1.51 -2.93 6.13
CA LYS A 375 2.60 -3.09 5.15
C LYS A 375 3.73 -2.07 5.32
N ALA A 376 4.16 -1.84 6.57
CA ALA A 376 5.30 -1.01 6.94
C ALA A 376 6.64 -1.71 6.61
N ASN A 377 6.85 -1.99 5.32
CA ASN A 377 8.02 -2.65 4.76
C ASN A 377 8.90 -1.67 3.97
N GLU A 378 10.20 -1.95 3.83
CA GLU A 378 11.13 -1.12 3.03
C GLU A 378 10.70 -0.90 1.57
N SER A 379 9.87 -1.78 1.01
CA SER A 379 9.35 -1.68 -0.35
C SER A 379 8.10 -0.80 -0.47
N GLU A 380 7.51 -0.37 0.64
CA GLU A 380 6.21 0.31 0.66
C GLU A 380 6.19 1.54 1.56
N ILE A 381 6.88 1.54 2.70
CA ILE A 381 7.07 2.69 3.56
C ILE A 381 8.53 2.64 4.00
N PRO A 382 9.47 3.35 3.35
CA PRO A 382 9.25 4.32 2.28
C PRO A 382 8.98 3.68 0.91
N LEU A 383 8.07 4.27 0.12
CA LEU A 383 7.91 3.93 -1.30
C LEU A 383 8.89 4.74 -2.15
N LEU A 384 10.12 4.26 -2.25
CA LEU A 384 11.12 4.88 -3.12
C LEU A 384 10.86 4.45 -4.57
N HIS A 385 10.54 5.41 -5.44
CA HIS A 385 10.26 5.11 -6.85
C HIS A 385 11.50 4.53 -7.56
N GLU A 386 11.45 3.25 -7.96
CA GLU A 386 12.39 2.66 -8.93
C GLU A 386 12.17 3.28 -10.32
N HIS A 387 12.77 4.44 -10.59
CA HIS A 387 12.90 4.91 -11.97
C HIS A 387 14.12 4.27 -12.61
N SER A 388 13.89 3.66 -13.78
CA SER A 388 14.88 3.03 -14.62
C SER A 388 16.15 3.87 -14.78
N GLY A 389 17.28 3.30 -14.35
CA GLY A 389 18.63 3.80 -14.66
C GLY A 389 19.05 5.04 -13.87
N GLY A 390 19.69 4.82 -12.72
CA GLY A 390 20.39 5.86 -11.96
C GLY A 390 19.73 6.14 -10.61
N ILE A 391 20.26 5.51 -9.57
CA ILE A 391 19.93 5.82 -8.18
C ILE A 391 20.37 7.27 -7.92
N LYS A 392 19.41 8.18 -7.82
CA LYS A 392 19.54 9.30 -6.90
C LYS A 392 18.37 9.18 -5.93
N GLU A 393 18.58 8.43 -4.85
CA GLU A 393 17.84 8.61 -3.61
C GLU A 393 18.00 10.09 -3.21
N GLY A 394 17.08 10.94 -3.65
CA GLY A 394 17.02 12.31 -3.17
C GLY A 394 16.69 12.24 -1.68
N ARG A 395 17.54 12.78 -0.81
CA ARG A 395 17.28 12.86 0.64
C ARG A 395 15.86 13.38 0.92
N ASP A 396 15.40 14.33 0.11
CA ASP A 396 14.08 14.93 0.15
C ASP A 396 12.94 13.90 0.01
N SER A 397 13.12 12.85 -0.80
CA SER A 397 12.12 11.79 -0.96
C SER A 397 12.00 10.90 0.27
N ILE A 398 13.10 10.68 0.99
CA ILE A 398 13.09 9.92 2.26
C ILE A 398 12.44 10.76 3.35
N GLU A 399 12.77 12.06 3.43
CA GLU A 399 12.16 12.97 4.40
C GLU A 399 10.64 13.09 4.20
N GLU A 400 10.16 13.14 2.95
CA GLU A 400 8.73 13.13 2.65
C GLU A 400 8.04 11.82 3.02
N GLU A 401 8.64 10.66 2.71
CA GLU A 401 8.07 9.36 3.14
C GLU A 401 8.12 9.19 4.67
N ARG A 402 9.05 9.87 5.36
CA ARG A 402 9.04 9.95 6.83
C ARG A 402 7.89 10.82 7.34
N ARG A 403 7.64 12.00 6.73
CA ARG A 403 6.45 12.82 7.02
C ARG A 403 5.17 12.04 6.78
N LEU A 404 5.15 11.19 5.75
CA LEU A 404 4.03 10.31 5.46
C LEU A 404 3.73 9.37 6.64
N LEU A 405 4.74 8.68 7.17
CA LEU A 405 4.55 7.83 8.34
C LEU A 405 4.20 8.64 9.59
N TYR A 406 4.81 9.80 9.80
CA TYR A 406 4.44 10.73 10.88
C TYR A 406 2.96 11.14 10.81
N VAL A 407 2.45 11.50 9.64
CA VAL A 407 1.02 11.81 9.43
C VAL A 407 0.17 10.59 9.80
N ALA A 408 0.53 9.39 9.34
CA ALA A 408 -0.21 8.16 9.64
C ALA A 408 -0.28 7.88 11.15
N MET A 409 0.83 8.01 11.87
CA MET A 409 0.90 7.79 13.32
C MET A 409 0.04 8.80 14.09
N THR A 410 0.08 10.08 13.69
CA THR A 410 -0.67 11.18 14.34
C THR A 410 -2.16 11.18 14.02
N ARG A 411 -2.66 10.25 13.20
CA ARG A 411 -4.11 10.04 13.02
C ARG A 411 -4.73 9.28 14.20
N ALA A 412 -3.92 8.56 14.97
CA ALA A 412 -4.38 7.75 16.09
C ALA A 412 -4.56 8.61 17.35
N ARG A 413 -5.73 8.52 17.99
CA ARG A 413 -5.99 9.17 19.29
C ARG A 413 -5.54 8.30 20.45
N VAL A 414 -5.92 7.00 20.46
CA VAL A 414 -5.77 6.13 21.64
C VAL A 414 -4.79 4.98 21.41
N LYS A 415 -4.97 4.19 20.34
CA LYS A 415 -4.14 3.01 20.04
C LYS A 415 -3.60 3.04 18.61
N LEU A 416 -2.34 2.62 18.47
CA LEU A 416 -1.65 2.53 17.19
C LEU A 416 -1.04 1.15 17.01
N PHE A 417 -1.42 0.48 15.92
CA PHE A 417 -0.83 -0.77 15.46
C PHE A 417 -0.05 -0.50 14.18
N VAL A 418 1.19 -0.99 14.09
CA VAL A 418 2.00 -0.92 12.88
C VAL A 418 2.44 -2.33 12.50
N LEU A 419 2.09 -2.76 11.30
CA LEU A 419 2.25 -4.12 10.84
C LEU A 419 3.24 -4.17 9.68
N TYR A 420 4.14 -5.14 9.70
CA TYR A 420 5.02 -5.43 8.57
C TYR A 420 5.01 -6.92 8.24
N VAL A 421 5.25 -7.24 6.97
CA VAL A 421 5.21 -8.61 6.46
C VAL A 421 6.63 -9.11 6.20
N ILE A 422 6.97 -10.35 6.55
CA ILE A 422 8.30 -10.92 6.28
C ILE A 422 8.40 -11.63 4.93
N MET A 423 7.29 -12.10 4.35
CA MET A 423 7.28 -12.76 3.04
C MET A 423 6.15 -12.27 2.13
N ASP A 424 6.48 -11.98 0.88
CA ASP A 424 5.47 -11.64 -0.13
C ASP A 424 4.86 -12.89 -0.81
N SER A 425 3.85 -12.67 -1.66
CA SER A 425 3.20 -13.73 -2.45
C SER A 425 4.11 -14.42 -3.48
N ASN A 426 5.31 -13.88 -3.71
CA ASN A 426 6.35 -14.46 -4.56
C ASN A 426 7.46 -15.15 -3.76
N TRP A 427 7.25 -15.37 -2.45
CA TRP A 427 8.23 -15.99 -1.55
C TRP A 427 9.53 -15.18 -1.42
N GLN A 428 9.47 -13.88 -1.67
CA GLN A 428 10.56 -12.96 -1.41
C GLN A 428 10.51 -12.50 0.04
N VAL A 429 11.68 -12.53 0.68
CA VAL A 429 11.84 -11.99 2.03
C VAL A 429 11.80 -10.47 1.96
N LEU A 430 10.82 -9.89 2.64
CA LEU A 430 10.66 -8.45 2.77
C LEU A 430 11.35 -7.96 4.04
N ARG A 431 11.95 -6.77 3.97
CA ARG A 431 12.53 -6.11 5.15
C ARG A 431 11.50 -5.20 5.82
N PRO A 432 11.50 -5.11 7.17
CA PRO A 432 10.72 -4.11 7.88
C PRO A 432 11.23 -2.72 7.52
N SER A 433 10.34 -1.72 7.52
CA SER A 433 10.69 -0.32 7.29
C SER A 433 11.80 0.16 8.24
N ARG A 434 12.79 0.87 7.69
CA ARG A 434 13.86 1.53 8.44
C ARG A 434 13.32 2.51 9.47
N PHE A 435 12.17 3.12 9.19
CA PHE A 435 11.54 4.08 10.09
C PHE A 435 11.09 3.44 11.41
N LEU A 436 10.84 2.12 11.45
CA LEU A 436 10.50 1.44 12.69
C LEU A 436 11.68 1.41 13.69
N GLN A 437 12.92 1.48 13.20
CA GLN A 437 14.12 1.54 14.04
C GLN A 437 14.37 2.96 14.58
N GLU A 438 13.76 3.97 13.97
CA GLU A 438 13.83 5.37 14.41
C GLU A 438 12.87 5.63 15.61
N ILE A 439 11.98 4.69 15.93
CA ILE A 439 11.07 4.77 17.07
C ILE A 439 11.75 4.18 18.32
N PRO A 440 11.76 4.88 19.47
CA PRO A 440 12.37 4.37 20.69
C PRO A 440 11.74 3.05 21.18
N ALA A 441 12.58 2.07 21.51
CA ALA A 441 12.14 0.73 21.91
C ALA A 441 11.23 0.72 23.15
N TYR A 442 11.36 1.68 24.07
CA TYR A 442 10.52 1.76 25.27
C TYR A 442 9.05 2.15 24.96
N LEU A 443 8.80 2.77 23.81
CA LEU A 443 7.45 3.16 23.33
C LEU A 443 6.77 2.06 22.51
N VAL A 444 7.49 0.97 22.23
CA VAL A 444 7.06 -0.09 21.33
C VAL A 444 6.87 -1.40 22.09
N GLU A 445 5.85 -2.15 21.70
CA GLU A 445 5.64 -3.54 22.07
C GLU A 445 5.68 -4.40 20.81
N LEU A 446 6.68 -5.29 20.72
CA LEU A 446 6.82 -6.23 19.60
C LEU A 446 5.96 -7.46 19.84
N GLN A 447 5.03 -7.73 18.92
CA GLN A 447 4.26 -8.96 18.88
C GLN A 447 4.70 -9.77 17.65
N GLY A 448 5.39 -10.88 17.86
CA GLY A 448 5.68 -11.84 16.80
C GLY A 448 4.54 -12.85 16.64
N ASP A 449 4.49 -13.57 15.53
CA ASP A 449 3.78 -14.87 15.49
C ASP A 449 4.54 -15.98 16.27
N ILE A 450 5.67 -15.62 16.90
CA ILE A 450 6.56 -16.50 17.66
C ILE A 450 6.35 -16.28 19.17
N ASN A 451 5.27 -16.83 19.73
CA ASN A 451 5.15 -17.05 21.17
C ASN A 451 5.66 -18.45 21.50
N LEU A 452 6.95 -18.58 21.85
CA LEU A 452 7.54 -19.84 22.36
C LEU A 452 8.58 -19.66 23.49
N VAL A 453 8.64 -18.51 24.18
CA VAL A 453 9.71 -18.29 25.20
C VAL A 453 9.20 -18.13 26.65
N GLU A 454 7.91 -17.93 26.92
CA GLU A 454 7.45 -17.66 28.31
C GLU A 454 6.84 -18.85 29.08
N LYS A 455 7.25 -20.09 28.80
CA LYS A 455 6.91 -21.25 29.66
C LYS A 455 8.12 -22.15 29.97
N LYS A 456 9.26 -21.54 30.30
CA LYS A 456 10.45 -22.27 30.78
C LYS A 456 11.06 -21.65 32.04
N GLU A 457 10.21 -21.21 32.97
CA GLU A 457 10.60 -20.97 34.37
C GLU A 457 9.62 -21.70 35.30
N LEU A 458 9.79 -23.01 35.41
CA LEU A 458 9.43 -23.78 36.60
C LEU A 458 10.27 -25.05 36.59
N LEU A 459 11.45 -24.96 37.21
CA LEU A 459 12.21 -26.12 37.68
C LEU A 459 11.35 -26.92 38.67
N PRO A 460 11.59 -28.23 38.77
CA PRO A 460 12.11 -28.71 40.06
C PRO A 460 13.51 -29.30 39.92
N ARG A 461 14.35 -28.97 40.90
CA ARG A 461 15.64 -29.59 41.19
C ARG A 461 15.42 -30.92 41.93
N SER A 462 16.38 -31.81 41.69
CA SER A 462 17.01 -32.79 42.60
C SER A 462 16.53 -34.25 42.59
N LEU A 463 17.55 -35.10 42.31
CA LEU A 463 17.89 -36.38 42.95
C LEU A 463 17.00 -37.58 42.57
N SER A 464 17.51 -38.49 41.73
CA SER A 464 18.25 -39.68 42.19
C SER A 464 17.41 -40.57 43.11
N GLU A 465 16.32 -41.12 42.60
CA GLU A 465 15.62 -42.28 43.19
C GLU A 465 14.52 -42.70 42.20
N ALA A 466 14.88 -43.56 41.24
CA ALA A 466 13.98 -44.49 40.52
C ALA A 466 14.76 -45.13 39.35
N SER A 467 15.90 -45.76 39.67
CA SER A 467 16.57 -46.71 38.77
C SER A 467 15.98 -48.13 38.90
N GLU A 468 14.91 -48.31 39.66
CA GLU A 468 14.30 -49.61 39.92
C GLU A 468 12.79 -49.45 39.85
N LEU A 469 12.21 -49.57 38.65
CA LEU A 469 10.79 -49.93 38.43
C LEU A 469 10.37 -50.00 36.94
N ALA A 470 11.30 -49.88 35.99
CA ALA A 470 10.99 -49.99 34.54
C ALA A 470 11.34 -51.35 33.91
N GLU A 471 11.45 -52.41 34.71
CA GLU A 471 11.42 -53.81 34.25
C GLU A 471 10.14 -54.50 34.75
N ALA A 472 8.97 -54.03 34.32
CA ALA A 472 7.79 -54.87 34.24
C ALA A 472 6.72 -54.22 33.36
N THR A 473 6.15 -55.05 32.49
CA THR A 473 4.85 -54.89 31.84
C THR A 473 4.83 -54.14 30.49
N LEU A 474 5.13 -54.91 29.45
CA LEU A 474 4.64 -54.76 28.08
C LEU A 474 3.12 -54.50 28.05
N THR A 475 2.68 -53.49 27.28
CA THR A 475 1.90 -53.65 26.03
C THR A 475 1.18 -52.33 25.70
N ASN A 476 1.55 -51.69 24.58
CA ASN A 476 0.58 -51.13 23.62
C ASN A 476 1.27 -50.69 22.32
N ASP A 477 1.09 -51.56 21.34
CA ASP A 477 1.62 -51.59 19.98
C ASP A 477 0.82 -50.67 19.03
N SER A 478 0.93 -49.34 19.21
CA SER A 478 0.28 -48.38 18.29
C SER A 478 1.00 -47.05 18.05
N LEU A 479 2.14 -46.80 18.69
CA LEU A 479 2.92 -45.58 18.47
C LEU A 479 4.16 -45.79 17.57
N GLY A 480 4.69 -47.02 17.48
CA GLY A 480 5.85 -47.34 16.64
C GLY A 480 5.58 -47.29 15.13
N LYS A 481 4.37 -47.71 14.70
CA LYS A 481 4.00 -47.70 13.27
C LYS A 481 3.90 -46.30 12.67
N LYS A 482 3.51 -45.28 13.44
CA LYS A 482 3.42 -43.89 12.94
C LYS A 482 4.79 -43.22 12.80
N THR A 483 5.72 -43.51 13.70
CA THR A 483 7.08 -42.97 13.61
C THR A 483 7.91 -43.68 12.56
N ASP A 484 7.69 -44.98 12.34
CA ASP A 484 8.34 -45.73 11.26
C ASP A 484 7.78 -45.35 9.89
N GLU A 485 6.47 -45.13 9.73
CA GLU A 485 5.90 -44.59 8.48
C GLU A 485 6.42 -43.18 8.16
N ILE A 486 6.63 -42.32 9.17
CA ILE A 486 7.17 -40.97 8.95
C ILE A 486 8.68 -41.03 8.63
N SER A 487 9.42 -41.93 9.28
CA SER A 487 10.85 -42.19 9.01
C SER A 487 11.10 -42.82 7.64
N GLU A 488 10.25 -43.75 7.19
CA GLU A 488 10.31 -44.32 5.83
C GLU A 488 9.96 -43.25 4.78
N ASN A 489 8.93 -42.43 5.02
CA ASN A 489 8.59 -41.29 4.14
C ASN A 489 9.71 -40.23 4.05
N LEU A 490 10.53 -40.08 5.10
CA LEU A 490 11.70 -39.19 5.11
C LEU A 490 12.90 -39.81 4.37
N ARG A 491 13.19 -41.11 4.55
CA ARG A 491 14.29 -41.79 3.85
C ARG A 491 14.02 -41.96 2.34
N ASP A 492 12.77 -42.16 1.94
CA ASP A 492 12.39 -42.20 0.52
C ASP A 492 12.45 -40.83 -0.19
N MET A 493 12.52 -39.72 0.57
CA MET A 493 12.67 -38.38 0.03
C MET A 493 14.13 -37.86 0.00
N GLU A 494 15.03 -38.41 0.82
CA GLU A 494 16.45 -38.02 0.87
C GLU A 494 17.27 -38.50 -0.34
N GLY A 495 16.80 -39.54 -1.06
CA GLY A 495 17.37 -39.97 -2.35
C GLY A 495 16.89 -39.18 -3.57
N TRP A 496 16.04 -38.16 -3.40
CA TRP A 496 15.27 -37.57 -4.50
C TRP A 496 15.87 -36.24 -4.99
N ASP A 497 16.95 -36.35 -5.79
CA ASP A 497 17.66 -35.21 -6.39
C ASP A 497 16.69 -34.16 -7.00
N GLY A 498 16.76 -32.95 -6.47
CA GLY A 498 15.74 -31.92 -6.60
C GLY A 498 15.51 -31.45 -8.04
N ASN A 499 14.33 -31.78 -8.55
CA ASN A 499 13.65 -31.21 -9.73
C ASN A 499 14.49 -31.14 -11.02
N ILE A 500 14.92 -32.30 -11.53
CA ILE A 500 15.56 -32.45 -12.86
C ILE A 500 14.76 -31.69 -13.94
N PHE A 501 13.43 -31.82 -13.94
CA PHE A 501 12.55 -31.10 -14.85
C PHE A 501 12.67 -29.56 -14.76
N LEU A 502 12.70 -28.98 -13.54
CA LEU A 502 12.83 -27.53 -13.37
C LEU A 502 14.24 -27.02 -13.68
N ARG A 503 15.28 -27.87 -13.57
CA ARG A 503 16.67 -27.50 -13.89
C ARG A 503 16.85 -27.11 -15.37
N ARG A 504 15.97 -27.59 -16.26
CA ARG A 504 15.93 -27.23 -17.70
C ARG A 504 15.57 -25.75 -17.94
N PHE A 505 15.06 -25.06 -16.94
CA PHE A 505 14.62 -23.67 -17.03
C PHE A 505 15.53 -22.75 -16.20
N LYS A 506 15.60 -21.47 -16.60
CA LYS A 506 16.33 -20.43 -15.85
C LYS A 506 15.74 -20.28 -14.45
N VAL A 507 16.59 -19.92 -13.49
CA VAL A 507 16.21 -19.82 -12.06
C VAL A 507 14.96 -18.96 -11.84
N ASP A 508 14.87 -17.83 -12.56
CA ASP A 508 13.75 -16.89 -12.47
C ASP A 508 12.42 -17.46 -13.01
N ASP A 509 12.50 -18.43 -13.93
CA ASP A 509 11.33 -19.00 -14.61
C ASP A 509 10.74 -20.21 -13.85
N ARG A 510 11.57 -20.87 -13.03
CA ARG A 510 11.18 -22.08 -12.26
C ARG A 510 9.97 -21.83 -11.35
N GLY A 511 9.90 -20.66 -10.73
CA GLY A 511 8.78 -20.29 -9.85
C GLY A 511 7.46 -20.15 -10.61
N ILE A 512 7.48 -19.62 -11.83
CA ILE A 512 6.30 -19.47 -12.68
C ILE A 512 5.78 -20.85 -13.09
N ILE A 513 6.70 -21.74 -13.48
CA ILE A 513 6.38 -23.11 -13.92
C ILE A 513 5.78 -23.91 -12.75
N ALA A 514 6.44 -23.90 -11.59
CA ALA A 514 5.96 -24.59 -10.39
C ALA A 514 4.56 -24.09 -9.99
N ARG A 515 4.32 -22.78 -10.02
CA ARG A 515 3.03 -22.18 -9.68
C ARG A 515 1.88 -22.69 -10.58
N ILE A 516 2.14 -22.88 -11.88
CA ILE A 516 1.13 -23.40 -12.82
C ILE A 516 0.73 -24.83 -12.43
N PHE A 517 1.69 -25.69 -12.11
CA PHE A 517 1.41 -27.07 -11.70
C PHE A 517 0.65 -27.13 -10.37
N HIS A 518 1.14 -26.43 -9.34
CA HIS A 518 0.48 -26.39 -8.03
C HIS A 518 -0.92 -25.77 -8.07
N GLN A 519 -1.17 -24.77 -8.93
CA GLN A 519 -2.48 -24.15 -9.07
C GLN A 519 -3.56 -25.15 -9.53
N TRP A 520 -3.21 -26.05 -10.46
CA TRP A 520 -4.15 -27.04 -10.99
C TRP A 520 -4.21 -28.32 -10.17
N ALA A 521 -3.08 -28.75 -9.58
CA ALA A 521 -3.01 -29.91 -8.70
C ALA A 521 -3.91 -29.79 -7.45
N LYS A 522 -4.17 -28.57 -6.97
CA LYS A 522 -5.12 -28.32 -5.86
C LYS A 522 -6.56 -28.76 -6.13
N LYS A 523 -6.98 -28.88 -7.39
CA LYS A 523 -8.36 -29.23 -7.73
C LYS A 523 -8.50 -30.75 -7.80
N LYS A 524 -9.56 -31.29 -7.20
CA LYS A 524 -9.88 -32.74 -7.21
C LYS A 524 -9.91 -33.35 -8.61
N ALA A 525 -10.26 -32.57 -9.64
CA ALA A 525 -10.33 -33.01 -11.03
C ALA A 525 -8.96 -33.30 -11.69
N PHE A 526 -7.83 -32.87 -11.10
CA PHE A 526 -6.49 -32.99 -11.69
C PHE A 526 -5.51 -33.76 -10.76
N GLN A 527 -6.04 -34.72 -10.01
CA GLN A 527 -5.25 -35.64 -9.17
C GLN A 527 -4.60 -36.78 -9.95
N ASP A 528 -4.92 -36.94 -11.23
CA ASP A 528 -4.22 -37.83 -12.16
C ASP A 528 -3.09 -37.07 -12.87
N PRO A 529 -1.83 -37.53 -12.84
CA PRO A 529 -0.68 -36.85 -13.45
C PRO A 529 -0.84 -36.60 -14.95
N LYS A 530 -1.43 -37.54 -15.72
CA LYS A 530 -1.66 -37.35 -17.16
C LYS A 530 -2.67 -36.23 -17.40
N ARG A 531 -3.78 -36.25 -16.66
CA ARG A 531 -4.81 -35.20 -16.71
C ARG A 531 -4.31 -33.84 -16.25
N LEU A 532 -3.41 -33.79 -15.27
CA LEU A 532 -2.74 -32.55 -14.84
C LEU A 532 -1.85 -31.99 -15.97
N LEU A 533 -1.02 -32.83 -16.60
CA LEU A 533 -0.20 -32.42 -17.73
C LEU A 533 -1.03 -31.93 -18.93
N ASP A 534 -2.11 -32.63 -19.27
CA ASP A 534 -3.01 -32.22 -20.35
C ASP A 534 -3.68 -30.88 -20.03
N LYS A 535 -4.06 -30.65 -18.76
CA LYS A 535 -4.63 -29.37 -18.35
C LYS A 535 -3.60 -28.24 -18.40
N VAL A 536 -2.38 -28.51 -17.94
CA VAL A 536 -1.28 -27.53 -18.02
C VAL A 536 -0.97 -27.22 -19.48
N ARG A 537 -0.94 -28.22 -20.38
CA ARG A 537 -0.77 -28.03 -21.82
C ARG A 537 -1.87 -27.16 -22.41
N PHE A 538 -3.14 -27.46 -22.11
CA PHE A 538 -4.29 -26.65 -22.54
C PHE A 538 -4.18 -25.19 -22.09
N VAL A 539 -3.81 -24.97 -20.82
CA VAL A 539 -3.67 -23.61 -20.26
C VAL A 539 -2.50 -22.86 -20.89
N ILE A 540 -1.42 -23.56 -21.25
CA ILE A 540 -0.31 -22.96 -22.02
C ILE A 540 -0.78 -22.60 -23.43
N ASP A 541 -1.49 -23.49 -24.12
CA ASP A 541 -2.00 -23.26 -25.47
C ASP A 541 -2.94 -22.04 -25.51
N GLU A 542 -3.85 -21.92 -24.54
CA GLU A 542 -4.76 -20.76 -24.39
C GLU A 542 -4.00 -19.46 -24.05
N ARG A 543 -2.92 -19.56 -23.26
CA ARG A 543 -2.08 -18.40 -22.92
C ARG A 543 -1.16 -17.98 -24.07
N LEU A 544 -0.81 -18.88 -24.99
CA LEU A 544 -0.04 -18.58 -26.19
C LEU A 544 -0.90 -17.92 -27.28
N THR A 545 -2.21 -18.17 -27.33
CA THR A 545 -3.15 -17.48 -28.23
C THR A 545 -3.53 -16.08 -27.73
N CYS A 546 -3.50 -15.84 -26.41
CA CYS A 546 -3.71 -14.51 -25.82
C CYS A 546 -2.48 -13.58 -26.00
N ARG A 547 -2.68 -12.37 -26.55
CA ARG A 547 -1.62 -11.36 -26.76
C ARG A 547 -1.06 -10.81 -25.42
N LYS A 548 -0.12 -11.53 -24.78
CA LYS A 548 0.64 -11.08 -23.59
C LYS A 548 2.18 -11.19 -23.78
N SER A 549 2.91 -10.48 -22.91
CA SER A 549 4.38 -10.26 -22.81
C SER A 549 5.32 -11.33 -23.41
N ASN A 550 6.35 -10.89 -24.17
CA ASN A 550 7.33 -11.75 -24.86
C ASN A 550 8.15 -12.66 -23.91
N LYS A 551 8.58 -12.18 -22.72
CA LYS A 551 9.38 -13.02 -21.80
C LYS A 551 8.61 -14.24 -21.29
N VAL A 552 7.33 -14.06 -20.98
CA VAL A 552 6.47 -15.18 -20.52
C VAL A 552 6.14 -16.10 -21.68
N LYS A 553 6.03 -15.57 -22.90
CA LYS A 553 5.79 -16.37 -24.11
C LYS A 553 6.94 -17.35 -24.37
N ASP A 554 8.19 -16.90 -24.26
CA ASP A 554 9.37 -17.77 -24.47
C ASP A 554 9.43 -18.91 -23.43
N VAL A 555 9.13 -18.60 -22.17
CA VAL A 555 9.05 -19.59 -21.09
C VAL A 555 7.90 -20.57 -21.33
N LEU A 556 6.73 -20.09 -21.76
CA LEU A 556 5.57 -20.93 -22.06
C LEU A 556 5.81 -21.81 -23.30
N VAL A 557 6.53 -21.33 -24.32
CA VAL A 557 6.93 -22.13 -25.49
C VAL A 557 7.93 -23.22 -25.08
N ALA A 558 8.94 -22.87 -24.26
CA ALA A 558 9.90 -23.84 -23.72
C ALA A 558 9.23 -24.86 -22.78
N LEU A 559 8.23 -24.43 -22.01
CA LEU A 559 7.44 -25.33 -21.17
C LEU A 559 6.59 -26.27 -22.03
N ARG A 560 5.92 -25.74 -23.07
CA ARG A 560 5.10 -26.52 -23.99
C ARG A 560 5.89 -27.66 -24.65
N SER A 561 7.11 -27.39 -25.10
CA SER A 561 7.97 -28.40 -25.76
C SER A 561 8.47 -29.47 -24.80
N SER A 562 8.58 -29.16 -23.51
CA SER A 562 9.09 -30.06 -22.48
C SER A 562 8.01 -30.83 -21.72
N LEU A 563 6.72 -30.54 -21.91
CA LEU A 563 5.62 -31.29 -21.26
C LEU A 563 5.47 -32.75 -21.73
N LYS A 564 6.11 -33.14 -22.83
CA LYS A 564 6.07 -34.51 -23.36
C LYS A 564 7.15 -35.44 -22.80
N CYS A 565 8.05 -34.95 -21.94
CA CYS A 565 9.14 -35.77 -21.41
C CYS A 565 8.72 -36.53 -20.13
N ASP A 566 9.34 -37.68 -19.89
CA ASP A 566 9.10 -38.49 -18.67
C ASP A 566 9.42 -37.72 -17.39
N GLU A 567 10.35 -36.77 -17.44
CA GLU A 567 10.67 -35.89 -16.30
C GLU A 567 9.49 -34.95 -15.94
N ALA A 568 8.69 -34.52 -16.92
CA ALA A 568 7.49 -33.72 -16.68
C ALA A 568 6.40 -34.54 -15.97
N PHE A 569 6.29 -35.82 -16.33
CA PHE A 569 5.40 -36.78 -15.68
C PHE A 569 5.80 -37.02 -14.23
N GLN A 570 7.07 -37.30 -13.98
CA GLN A 570 7.61 -37.44 -12.62
C GLN A 570 7.43 -36.16 -11.79
N PHE A 571 7.58 -34.98 -12.40
CA PHE A 571 7.32 -33.71 -11.73
C PHE A 571 5.83 -33.54 -11.38
N ALA A 572 4.91 -33.91 -12.27
CA ALA A 572 3.48 -33.88 -12.00
C ALA A 572 3.08 -34.82 -10.83
N GLU A 573 3.63 -36.04 -10.80
CA GLU A 573 3.44 -36.98 -9.69
C GLU A 573 3.91 -36.40 -8.36
N LYS A 574 5.10 -35.78 -8.34
CA LYS A 574 5.65 -35.12 -7.15
C LYS A 574 4.76 -34.00 -6.65
N VAL A 575 4.28 -33.14 -7.56
CA VAL A 575 3.39 -32.03 -7.21
C VAL A 575 2.07 -32.54 -6.63
N ILE A 576 1.50 -33.61 -7.20
CA ILE A 576 0.26 -34.21 -6.70
C ILE A 576 0.46 -34.82 -5.31
N ARG A 577 1.52 -35.62 -5.12
CA ARG A 577 1.86 -36.19 -3.80
C ARG A 577 2.06 -35.08 -2.76
N TRP A 578 2.71 -33.99 -3.14
CA TRP A 578 2.92 -32.84 -2.26
C TRP A 578 1.63 -32.11 -1.87
N GLU A 579 0.65 -32.02 -2.78
CA GLU A 579 -0.68 -31.45 -2.46
C GLU A 579 -1.57 -32.42 -1.65
N GLN A 580 -1.25 -33.72 -1.60
CA GLN A 580 -1.97 -34.71 -0.79
C GLN A 580 -1.51 -34.74 0.68
N ILE A 581 -0.36 -34.14 1.00
CA ILE A 581 0.12 -34.03 2.37
C ILE A 581 -0.79 -33.05 3.14
N PRO A 582 -1.27 -33.41 4.35
CA PRO A 582 -2.03 -32.49 5.21
C PRO A 582 -1.30 -31.17 5.43
N LEU A 583 -2.06 -30.07 5.52
CA LEU A 583 -1.50 -28.72 5.55
C LEU A 583 -0.47 -28.53 6.68
N ASP A 584 -0.76 -29.07 7.86
CA ASP A 584 0.13 -28.98 9.03
C ASP A 584 1.48 -29.67 8.78
N ASN A 585 1.46 -30.88 8.20
CA ASN A 585 2.68 -31.63 7.86
C ASN A 585 3.46 -30.95 6.73
N ARG A 586 2.76 -30.32 5.78
CA ARG A 586 3.41 -29.55 4.71
C ARG A 586 4.11 -28.31 5.25
N THR A 587 3.53 -27.63 6.24
CA THR A 587 4.19 -26.48 6.89
C THR A 587 5.44 -26.89 7.66
N TYR A 588 5.40 -28.05 8.34
CA TYR A 588 6.56 -28.63 9.02
C TYR A 588 7.69 -28.99 8.03
N LEU A 589 7.37 -29.74 6.96
CA LEU A 589 8.35 -30.15 5.94
C LEU A 589 8.92 -28.94 5.18
N LEU A 590 8.14 -27.89 4.98
CA LEU A 590 8.62 -26.62 4.41
C LEU A 590 9.58 -25.90 5.35
N ARG A 591 9.30 -25.90 6.65
CA ARG A 591 10.16 -25.31 7.68
C ARG A 591 11.51 -26.05 7.74
N GLU A 592 11.52 -27.37 7.87
CA GLU A 592 12.78 -28.14 7.89
C GLU A 592 13.60 -27.96 6.61
N ARG A 593 12.93 -27.99 5.45
CA ARG A 593 13.59 -27.73 4.17
C ARG A 593 14.18 -26.32 4.11
N GLN A 594 13.46 -25.31 4.60
CA GLN A 594 13.94 -23.93 4.64
C GLN A 594 15.14 -23.77 5.58
N GLU A 595 15.10 -24.38 6.76
CA GLU A 595 16.21 -24.40 7.71
C GLU A 595 17.44 -25.08 7.12
N HIS A 596 17.25 -26.22 6.45
CA HIS A 596 18.32 -26.94 5.75
C HIS A 596 18.96 -26.10 4.62
N PHE A 597 18.16 -25.46 3.76
CA PHE A 597 18.70 -24.60 2.70
C PHE A 597 19.33 -23.31 3.22
N GLN A 598 18.84 -22.75 4.33
CA GLN A 598 19.48 -21.63 5.00
C GLN A 598 20.83 -22.05 5.58
N LYS A 599 20.90 -23.22 6.23
CA LYS A 599 22.14 -23.79 6.75
C LYS A 599 23.17 -23.98 5.63
N ILE A 600 22.80 -24.62 4.53
CA ILE A 600 23.68 -24.78 3.35
C ILE A 600 24.11 -23.44 2.75
N ARG A 601 23.22 -22.45 2.68
CA ARG A 601 23.57 -21.10 2.16
C ARG A 601 24.54 -20.37 3.06
N VAL A 602 24.35 -20.45 4.39
CA VAL A 602 25.25 -19.86 5.37
C VAL A 602 26.60 -20.57 5.32
N GLU A 603 26.62 -21.90 5.26
CA GLU A 603 27.85 -22.69 5.11
C GLU A 603 28.60 -22.34 3.82
N ASN A 604 27.92 -22.26 2.68
CA ASN A 604 28.52 -21.87 1.39
C ASN A 604 29.01 -20.40 1.37
N ALA A 605 28.31 -19.48 2.04
CA ALA A 605 28.75 -18.09 2.14
C ALA A 605 29.94 -17.94 3.12
N MET A 606 29.97 -18.74 4.18
CA MET A 606 31.05 -18.77 5.17
C MET A 606 32.30 -19.47 4.60
N SER A 607 32.14 -20.45 3.72
CA SER A 607 33.27 -21.13 3.06
C SER A 607 33.91 -20.26 1.98
N ALA A 608 33.15 -19.42 1.29
CA ALA A 608 33.65 -18.52 0.25
C ALA A 608 34.19 -17.17 0.75
N SER A 609 34.02 -16.84 2.04
CA SER A 609 34.41 -15.54 2.60
C SER A 609 35.67 -15.59 3.45
N THR A 610 36.50 -14.55 3.36
CA THR A 610 37.75 -14.45 4.13
C THR A 610 37.47 -14.27 5.63
N PRO A 611 38.31 -14.86 6.51
CA PRO A 611 38.13 -14.78 7.95
C PRO A 611 38.15 -13.33 8.45
N THR A 612 37.25 -13.01 9.38
CA THR A 612 37.15 -11.65 9.93
C THR A 612 38.30 -11.38 10.90
N ALA A 613 38.84 -10.15 10.96
CA ALA A 613 39.91 -9.78 11.90
C ALA A 613 39.58 -10.09 13.37
N LYS A 614 38.29 -10.02 13.76
CA LYS A 614 37.81 -10.45 15.08
C LYS A 614 37.98 -11.96 15.32
N GLN A 615 37.67 -12.80 14.33
CA GLN A 615 37.82 -14.26 14.44
C GLN A 615 39.31 -14.64 14.52
N ILE A 616 40.16 -14.01 13.72
CA ILE A 616 41.62 -14.24 13.73
C ILE A 616 42.22 -13.85 15.08
N ASN A 617 41.87 -12.66 15.61
CA ASN A 617 42.34 -12.24 16.93
C ASN A 617 41.82 -13.15 18.05
N TYR A 618 40.60 -13.67 17.93
CA TYR A 618 40.01 -14.58 18.91
C TYR A 618 40.71 -15.96 18.90
N LEU A 619 40.97 -16.53 17.72
CA LEU A 619 41.75 -17.76 17.57
C LEU A 619 43.18 -17.61 18.11
N ARG A 620 43.82 -16.47 17.85
CA ARG A 620 45.16 -16.17 18.39
C ARG A 620 45.15 -16.09 19.92
N LYS A 621 44.09 -15.56 20.53
CA LYS A 621 43.91 -15.57 22.00
C LYS A 621 43.72 -16.98 22.56
N LEU A 622 43.13 -17.90 21.79
CA LEU A 622 42.99 -19.31 22.15
C LEU A 622 44.26 -20.14 21.91
N GLY A 623 45.38 -19.51 21.50
CA GLY A 623 46.64 -20.21 21.22
C GLY A 623 46.65 -20.97 19.90
N CYS A 624 45.66 -20.77 19.02
CA CYS A 624 45.61 -21.42 17.72
C CYS A 624 46.70 -20.86 16.80
N THR A 625 47.61 -21.73 16.32
CA THR A 625 48.70 -21.40 15.39
C THR A 625 48.30 -21.55 13.91
N VAL A 626 47.12 -22.13 13.65
CA VAL A 626 46.60 -22.36 12.30
C VAL A 626 45.92 -21.10 11.77
N VAL A 627 46.30 -20.67 10.57
CA VAL A 627 45.66 -19.53 9.89
C VAL A 627 44.40 -20.05 9.18
N PRO A 628 43.19 -19.57 9.53
CA PRO A 628 41.98 -20.05 8.87
C PRO A 628 41.93 -19.56 7.41
N GLU A 629 41.52 -20.45 6.50
CA GLU A 629 41.42 -20.16 5.07
C GLU A 629 40.06 -19.52 4.68
N SER A 630 39.02 -19.72 5.51
CA SER A 630 37.68 -19.17 5.32
C SER A 630 37.00 -18.86 6.66
N LYS A 631 35.89 -18.10 6.65
CA LYS A 631 35.10 -17.85 7.87
C LYS A 631 34.52 -19.12 8.47
N LEU A 632 34.17 -20.10 7.63
CA LEU A 632 33.68 -21.40 8.09
C LEU A 632 34.80 -22.16 8.81
N HIS A 633 35.99 -22.21 8.20
CA HIS A 633 37.18 -22.82 8.81
C HIS A 633 37.55 -22.13 10.13
N ALA A 634 37.49 -20.80 10.18
CA ALA A 634 37.71 -20.05 11.43
C ALA A 634 36.68 -20.40 12.51
N SER A 635 35.41 -20.59 12.15
CA SER A 635 34.36 -20.90 13.12
C SER A 635 34.48 -22.33 13.65
N HIS A 636 34.83 -23.30 12.80
CA HIS A 636 35.12 -24.68 13.20
C HIS A 636 36.33 -24.76 14.13
N LEU A 637 37.41 -24.03 13.82
CA LEU A 637 38.58 -23.95 14.72
C LEU A 637 38.22 -23.33 16.07
N ILE A 638 37.37 -22.31 16.10
CA ILE A 638 36.90 -21.69 17.35
C ILE A 638 36.11 -22.70 18.18
N GLU A 639 35.25 -23.50 17.55
CA GLU A 639 34.43 -24.49 18.23
C GLU A 639 35.29 -25.64 18.77
N GLN A 640 36.25 -26.15 17.98
CA GLN A 640 37.20 -27.17 18.41
C GLN A 640 38.08 -26.71 19.59
N TYR A 641 38.63 -25.49 19.52
CA TYR A 641 39.43 -24.92 20.61
C TYR A 641 38.60 -24.47 21.82
N ARG A 642 37.27 -24.40 21.70
CA ARG A 642 36.37 -24.19 22.86
C ARG A 642 35.96 -25.49 23.53
N SER A 643 35.96 -26.59 22.78
CA SER A 643 35.63 -27.92 23.32
C SER A 643 36.82 -28.61 23.96
N LEU A 644 38.04 -28.22 23.57
CA LEU A 644 39.30 -28.54 24.25
C LEU A 644 39.51 -27.59 25.44
#